data_AF-A0A0D2A421-F1
#
_entry.id   AF-A0A0D2A421-F1
#
_cell.length_a   1.000
_cell.length_b   1.000
_cell.length_c   1.000
_cell.angle_alpha   90.00
_cell.angle_beta   90.00
_cell.angle_gamma   90.00
#
_symmetry.space_group_name_H-M   'P 1'
#
loop_
_entity.id
_entity.type
_entity.pdbx_description
1 polymer ?
#
loop_
_entity_poly.entity_id
_entity_poly.type
_entity_poly.pdbx_seq_one_letter_code
_entity_poly.pdbx_strand_id
1 'polypeptide(L)'
;MKAEMEQRAVELINRLASQPGNSDPKSSWYLIAALSFAACNECLMVTKVYEAAVAPHKDDAEARRLILRRIKEAFLKAVPVISVPRLLNSMFPLFKAIPDEDSVDTMVVRKDIDKGGNLYQRGVQSFEGLFGKPDTDSLINRCTRYWPDLLTLIMSQNYGTYVSELAVLNKIETSQCLIAGLVPMDAPVEVSWHWRGLMKVGGTLQQVKSTTELAIAICDVCDVRLKNKLFDMDEAVNDQGLDPELDAIVGDWMSENVMTVQGAAKKKALATLADTSTSQTLDEKLQLAQFAPQFSHSFTLALPNLAKNRIKLAVNAGGCDTELLALLCDRQVREGGYNLKVAWVEGDDVFDAFQELRAGGEKFQSIIDGKSLDEWGYDPVAAQCYMGSMGIAEALRNGADIVICGRVADAAPCMGVASWWHEWNTGDLDQLAGALIAGHLIECSTFVTGGYYSRFKDLMKRKQHVNLGLPIVEVDASGDCVITKQKSTGGCVNTETVISQLLYEISGPYYYNSDAVAHLENIKVKQLAEDRVLVTGITGGAPPPTTRLGVTAHGGYQAEFHFTLCGLDIEEKTQMMEDQIRASMGEEMISRFSMLKFHRHGTCPDNPPTQEFGTVDFRIFAQCSDAKIFDLVSPKGFNRRILETVLQSVPGVARSNDTRQAAAKPYFEYFVTLISQSVIKHRVHCLFDDEKIIDIPSPQKTEPYRKQQPSYETSNPAALDSFGPTQPAPLGYVALGRSGDKAADANVGFFVTRDDEWDWLRTVLTVDKVKELLGPADYTGHGIDRFEMPDVKAVHFFLHDHLDRGYNSTSRLDSLGKNVGEYLRSKWLDVPKRFLERGRP
;
A
#
# COMPACT_ATOMS: atom_id res chain seq x y z
N MET A 1 51.76 -16.59 0.16
CA MET A 1 50.75 -15.69 -0.45
C MET A 1 50.34 -16.15 -1.85
N LYS A 2 50.97 -15.77 -2.98
CA LYS A 2 50.41 -16.15 -4.31
C LYS A 2 50.36 -17.68 -4.58
N ALA A 3 51.45 -18.40 -4.33
CA ALA A 3 51.47 -19.86 -4.50
C ALA A 3 50.50 -20.61 -3.55
N GLU A 4 50.24 -20.02 -2.39
CA GLU A 4 49.32 -20.55 -1.37
C GLU A 4 47.86 -20.29 -1.73
N MET A 5 47.55 -19.13 -2.31
CA MET A 5 46.26 -18.85 -2.95
C MET A 5 45.99 -19.81 -4.11
N GLU A 6 46.95 -19.98 -5.01
CA GLU A 6 46.82 -20.89 -6.16
C GLU A 6 46.55 -22.33 -5.71
N GLN A 7 47.21 -22.79 -4.64
CA GLN A 7 46.93 -24.10 -4.06
C GLN A 7 45.49 -24.20 -3.51
N ARG A 8 45.04 -23.23 -2.71
CA ARG A 8 43.66 -23.18 -2.20
C ARG A 8 42.62 -23.15 -3.33
N ALA A 9 42.90 -22.42 -4.41
CA ALA A 9 42.05 -22.33 -5.59
C ALA A 9 41.95 -23.69 -6.31
N VAL A 10 43.08 -24.37 -6.55
CA VAL A 10 43.09 -25.71 -7.16
C VAL A 10 42.35 -26.72 -6.28
N GLU A 11 42.52 -26.67 -4.96
CA GLU A 11 41.79 -27.53 -4.02
C GLU A 11 40.27 -27.29 -4.07
N LEU A 12 39.82 -26.03 -4.16
CA LEU A 12 38.40 -25.69 -4.34
C LEU A 12 37.86 -26.21 -5.67
N ILE A 13 38.59 -26.00 -6.78
CA ILE A 13 38.20 -26.46 -8.11
C ILE A 13 38.03 -27.98 -8.14
N ASN A 14 38.99 -28.73 -7.60
CA ASN A 14 38.93 -30.19 -7.55
C ASN A 14 37.73 -30.67 -6.71
N ARG A 15 37.46 -29.99 -5.59
CA ARG A 15 36.30 -30.29 -4.74
C ARG A 15 34.99 -30.09 -5.51
N LEU A 16 34.84 -28.97 -6.22
CA LEU A 16 33.65 -28.68 -7.02
C LEU A 16 33.47 -29.72 -8.13
N ALA A 17 34.54 -30.04 -8.87
CA ALA A 17 34.49 -31.03 -9.94
C ALA A 17 34.09 -32.44 -9.45
N SER A 18 34.41 -32.79 -8.19
CA SER A 18 34.08 -34.08 -7.60
C SER A 18 32.64 -34.22 -7.07
N GLN A 19 31.86 -33.13 -7.03
CA GLN A 19 30.50 -33.18 -6.50
C GLN A 19 29.54 -33.97 -7.42
N PRO A 20 28.51 -34.65 -6.87
CA PRO A 20 27.52 -35.37 -7.67
C PRO A 20 26.85 -34.45 -8.70
N GLY A 21 26.78 -34.89 -9.97
CA GLY A 21 26.18 -34.14 -11.07
C GLY A 21 27.12 -33.13 -11.76
N ASN A 22 28.27 -32.80 -11.17
CA ASN A 22 29.23 -31.85 -11.77
C ASN A 22 30.10 -32.43 -12.88
N SER A 23 30.00 -33.73 -13.14
CA SER A 23 30.54 -34.38 -14.33
C SER A 23 29.68 -34.15 -15.58
N ASP A 24 28.46 -33.63 -15.46
CA ASP A 24 27.65 -33.28 -16.64
C ASP A 24 28.30 -32.12 -17.40
N PRO A 25 28.58 -32.25 -18.72
CA PRO A 25 29.05 -31.16 -19.56
C PRO A 25 28.17 -29.90 -19.51
N LYS A 26 26.91 -30.00 -19.09
CA LYS A 26 25.96 -28.89 -18.93
C LYS A 26 25.88 -28.33 -17.52
N SER A 27 26.65 -28.83 -16.55
CA SER A 27 26.63 -28.23 -15.21
C SER A 27 27.08 -26.76 -15.24
N SER A 28 26.54 -25.92 -14.36
CA SER A 28 26.86 -24.49 -14.32
C SER A 28 28.01 -24.14 -13.37
N TRP A 29 28.50 -25.09 -12.55
CA TRP A 29 29.56 -24.83 -11.56
C TRP A 29 30.82 -24.23 -12.21
N TYR A 30 31.24 -24.75 -13.36
CA TYR A 30 32.45 -24.29 -14.04
C TYR A 30 32.26 -22.93 -14.71
N LEU A 31 31.02 -22.54 -15.05
CA LEU A 31 30.71 -21.21 -15.57
C LEU A 31 30.83 -20.17 -14.46
N ILE A 32 30.21 -20.46 -13.31
CA ILE A 32 30.24 -19.61 -12.12
C ILE A 32 31.69 -19.46 -11.64
N ALA A 33 32.42 -20.57 -11.50
CA ALA A 33 33.80 -20.54 -11.05
C ALA A 33 34.72 -19.78 -12.00
N ALA A 34 34.67 -20.06 -13.30
CA ALA A 34 35.50 -19.37 -14.29
C ALA A 34 35.27 -17.85 -14.29
N LEU A 35 34.01 -17.41 -14.22
CA LEU A 35 33.67 -15.99 -14.19
C LEU A 35 34.12 -15.33 -12.89
N SER A 36 33.91 -15.96 -11.74
CA SER A 36 34.31 -15.39 -10.46
C SER A 36 35.83 -15.30 -10.33
N PHE A 37 36.61 -16.30 -10.78
CA PHE A 37 38.07 -16.21 -10.83
C PHE A 37 38.54 -15.09 -11.75
N ALA A 38 37.97 -14.98 -12.95
CA ALA A 38 38.29 -13.89 -13.87
C ALA A 38 37.98 -12.52 -13.24
N ALA A 39 36.81 -12.35 -12.61
CA ALA A 39 36.40 -11.13 -11.91
C ALA A 39 37.29 -10.81 -10.69
N CYS A 40 37.84 -11.83 -10.02
CA CYS A 40 38.87 -11.67 -8.98
C CYS A 40 40.27 -11.34 -9.52
N ASN A 41 40.45 -11.30 -10.85
CA ASN A 41 41.72 -11.11 -11.56
C ASN A 41 42.66 -12.32 -11.54
N GLU A 42 42.16 -13.50 -11.17
CA GLU A 42 42.91 -14.76 -11.15
C GLU A 42 42.65 -15.56 -12.44
N CYS A 43 42.95 -14.92 -13.57
CA CYS A 43 42.60 -15.41 -14.90
C CYS A 43 43.22 -16.77 -15.26
N LEU A 44 44.37 -17.14 -14.67
CA LEU A 44 45.00 -18.45 -14.88
C LEU A 44 44.20 -19.60 -14.26
N MET A 45 43.40 -19.34 -13.22
CA MET A 45 42.54 -20.36 -12.61
C MET A 45 41.41 -20.78 -13.54
N VAL A 46 41.05 -19.95 -14.53
CA VAL A 46 40.07 -20.31 -15.57
C VAL A 46 40.54 -21.53 -16.38
N THR A 47 41.85 -21.62 -16.66
CA THR A 47 42.43 -22.81 -17.30
C THR A 47 42.29 -24.04 -16.41
N LYS A 48 42.49 -23.90 -15.10
CA LYS A 48 42.32 -25.00 -14.13
C LYS A 48 40.87 -25.46 -13.99
N VAL A 49 39.92 -24.52 -14.00
CA VAL A 49 38.49 -24.82 -14.05
C VAL A 49 38.15 -25.62 -15.32
N TYR A 50 38.65 -25.19 -16.48
CA TYR A 50 38.46 -25.92 -17.74
C TYR A 50 39.03 -27.34 -17.69
N GLU A 51 40.31 -27.49 -17.30
CA GLU A 51 40.99 -28.79 -17.15
C GLU A 51 40.18 -29.74 -16.24
N ALA A 52 39.69 -29.24 -15.11
CA ALA A 52 38.88 -30.03 -14.18
C ALA A 52 37.49 -30.40 -14.76
N ALA A 53 36.85 -29.50 -15.49
CA ALA A 53 35.56 -29.75 -16.12
C ALA A 53 35.64 -30.77 -17.27
N VAL A 54 36.75 -30.80 -18.03
CA VAL A 54 36.94 -31.74 -19.14
C VAL A 54 37.58 -33.07 -18.74
N ALA A 55 38.18 -33.17 -17.56
CA ALA A 55 38.82 -34.40 -17.09
C ALA A 55 37.92 -35.66 -17.13
N PRO A 56 36.62 -35.59 -16.78
CA PRO A 56 35.69 -36.72 -16.94
C PRO A 56 35.42 -37.12 -18.40
N HIS A 57 35.73 -36.24 -19.35
CA HIS A 57 35.40 -36.32 -20.78
C HIS A 57 36.64 -36.43 -21.67
N LYS A 58 37.72 -37.01 -21.16
CA LYS A 58 39.01 -37.14 -21.87
C LYS A 58 38.91 -37.84 -23.24
N ASP A 59 37.93 -38.73 -23.41
CA ASP A 59 37.70 -39.50 -24.64
C ASP A 59 36.47 -38.98 -25.43
N ASP A 60 35.83 -37.89 -24.99
CA ASP A 60 34.65 -37.27 -25.63
C ASP A 60 34.94 -35.84 -26.10
N ALA A 61 35.35 -35.70 -27.37
CA ALA A 61 35.65 -34.41 -27.97
C ALA A 61 34.42 -33.48 -28.07
N GLU A 62 33.21 -34.03 -28.24
CA GLU A 62 31.97 -33.24 -28.30
C GLU A 62 31.66 -32.60 -26.95
N ALA A 63 31.78 -33.36 -25.86
CA ALA A 63 31.65 -32.83 -24.50
C ALA A 63 32.68 -31.73 -24.21
N ARG A 64 33.94 -31.92 -24.61
CA ARG A 64 34.99 -30.90 -24.45
C ARG A 64 34.70 -29.62 -25.24
N ARG A 65 34.24 -29.75 -26.48
CA ARG A 65 33.78 -28.61 -27.31
C ARG A 65 32.60 -27.89 -26.66
N LEU A 66 31.64 -28.62 -26.11
CA LEU A 66 30.46 -28.05 -25.46
C LEU A 66 30.84 -27.24 -24.21
N ILE A 67 31.71 -27.79 -23.35
CA ILE A 67 32.21 -27.09 -22.15
C ILE A 67 32.95 -25.81 -22.57
N LEU A 68 33.86 -25.91 -23.54
CA LEU A 68 34.58 -24.74 -24.07
C LEU A 68 33.64 -23.67 -24.64
N ARG A 69 32.64 -24.09 -25.43
CA ARG A 69 31.62 -23.20 -26.00
C ARG A 69 30.81 -22.49 -24.92
N ARG A 70 30.40 -23.22 -23.88
CA ARG A 70 29.63 -22.67 -22.75
C ARG A 70 30.46 -21.68 -21.94
N ILE A 71 31.74 -21.95 -21.69
CA ILE A 71 32.67 -20.99 -21.07
C ILE A 71 32.80 -19.72 -21.92
N LYS A 72 33.08 -19.86 -23.23
CA LYS A 72 33.17 -18.71 -24.15
C LYS A 72 31.89 -17.85 -24.13
N GLU A 73 30.73 -18.49 -24.13
CA GLU A 73 29.44 -17.78 -24.06
C GLU A 73 29.24 -17.08 -22.71
N ALA A 74 29.55 -17.74 -21.59
CA ALA A 74 29.47 -17.13 -20.27
C ALA A 74 30.34 -15.87 -20.16
N PHE A 75 31.57 -15.92 -20.68
CA PHE A 75 32.45 -14.76 -20.74
C PHE A 75 31.86 -13.63 -21.59
N LEU A 76 31.35 -13.92 -22.80
CA LEU A 76 30.71 -12.90 -23.65
C LEU A 76 29.51 -12.25 -22.98
N LYS A 77 28.69 -13.01 -22.25
CA LYS A 77 27.56 -12.49 -21.47
C LYS A 77 27.97 -11.60 -20.31
N ALA A 78 29.09 -11.92 -19.67
CA ALA A 78 29.60 -11.19 -18.51
C ALA A 78 30.54 -10.02 -18.88
N VAL A 79 30.97 -9.87 -20.14
CA VAL A 79 31.83 -8.73 -20.58
C VAL A 79 31.34 -7.37 -20.06
N PRO A 80 30.03 -7.04 -20.09
CA PRO A 80 29.55 -5.76 -19.57
C PRO A 80 29.91 -5.48 -18.11
N VAL A 81 30.15 -6.52 -17.31
CA VAL A 81 30.42 -6.42 -15.87
C VAL A 81 31.87 -6.74 -15.51
N ILE A 82 32.54 -7.67 -16.20
CA ILE A 82 33.94 -8.06 -15.90
C ILE A 82 34.99 -7.46 -16.85
N SER A 83 34.60 -6.80 -17.94
CA SER A 83 35.47 -6.19 -18.96
C SER A 83 36.23 -7.15 -19.91
N VAL A 84 36.58 -6.64 -21.10
CA VAL A 84 37.32 -7.37 -22.15
C VAL A 84 38.74 -7.79 -21.74
N PRO A 85 39.56 -6.96 -21.04
CA PRO A 85 40.90 -7.38 -20.64
C PRO A 85 40.95 -8.67 -19.80
N ARG A 86 40.00 -8.83 -18.86
CA ARG A 86 39.92 -10.04 -18.01
C ARG A 86 39.52 -11.27 -18.81
N LEU A 87 38.63 -11.10 -19.80
CA LEU A 87 38.29 -12.15 -20.76
C LEU A 87 39.54 -12.60 -21.53
N LEU A 88 40.30 -11.67 -22.13
CA LEU A 88 41.48 -12.02 -22.93
C LEU A 88 42.57 -12.71 -22.08
N ASN A 89 42.81 -12.20 -20.87
CA ASN A 89 43.78 -12.79 -19.92
C ASN A 89 43.37 -14.20 -19.47
N SER A 90 42.08 -14.52 -19.48
CA SER A 90 41.57 -15.86 -19.16
C SER A 90 41.61 -16.80 -20.35
N MET A 91 41.23 -16.29 -21.54
CA MET A 91 41.05 -17.11 -22.73
C MET A 91 42.36 -17.50 -23.42
N PHE A 92 43.35 -16.61 -23.52
CA PHE A 92 44.60 -16.94 -24.22
C PHE A 92 45.40 -18.07 -23.55
N PRO A 93 45.52 -18.14 -22.21
CA PRO A 93 46.10 -19.31 -21.56
C PRO A 93 45.25 -20.57 -21.75
N LEU A 94 43.91 -20.45 -21.65
CA LEU A 94 42.99 -21.57 -21.85
C LEU A 94 43.12 -22.17 -23.26
N PHE A 95 43.26 -21.35 -24.32
CA PHE A 95 43.44 -21.85 -25.68
C PHE A 95 44.66 -22.77 -25.83
N LYS A 96 45.72 -22.53 -25.05
CA LYS A 96 46.91 -23.39 -25.04
C LYS A 96 46.70 -24.70 -24.28
N ALA A 97 45.66 -24.78 -23.46
CA ALA A 97 45.29 -25.96 -22.67
C ALA A 97 44.24 -26.84 -23.37
N ILE A 98 43.79 -26.46 -24.56
CA ILE A 98 42.94 -27.31 -25.40
C ILE A 98 43.77 -28.54 -25.81
N PRO A 99 43.34 -29.77 -25.51
CA PRO A 99 44.20 -30.96 -25.60
C PRO A 99 44.52 -31.41 -27.03
N ASP A 100 43.64 -31.10 -27.99
CA ASP A 100 43.72 -31.57 -29.37
C ASP A 100 42.89 -30.66 -30.31
N GLU A 101 43.17 -30.74 -31.62
CA GLU A 101 42.43 -30.00 -32.66
C GLU A 101 40.93 -30.36 -32.68
N ASP A 102 40.59 -31.60 -32.35
CA ASP A 102 39.21 -32.03 -32.23
C ASP A 102 38.48 -31.34 -31.07
N SER A 103 39.16 -30.68 -30.14
CA SER A 103 38.54 -29.97 -29.03
C SER A 103 38.34 -28.48 -29.31
N VAL A 104 38.81 -27.98 -30.46
CA VAL A 104 38.70 -26.57 -30.86
C VAL A 104 37.25 -26.24 -31.26
N ASP A 105 36.63 -25.27 -30.57
CA ASP A 105 35.29 -24.76 -30.89
C ASP A 105 35.38 -23.43 -31.65
N THR A 106 35.04 -23.45 -32.95
CA THR A 106 35.01 -22.28 -33.84
C THR A 106 33.59 -21.76 -34.12
N MET A 107 32.59 -22.24 -33.37
CA MET A 107 31.19 -21.86 -33.58
C MET A 107 30.98 -20.36 -33.39
N VAL A 108 30.33 -19.73 -34.37
CA VAL A 108 29.83 -18.35 -34.29
C VAL A 108 28.34 -18.39 -33.94
N VAL A 109 27.98 -17.96 -32.72
CA VAL A 109 26.60 -18.00 -32.20
C VAL A 109 25.75 -16.85 -32.76
N ARG A 110 26.31 -15.63 -32.78
CA ARG A 110 25.59 -14.36 -33.07
C ARG A 110 25.66 -13.96 -34.55
N LYS A 111 25.32 -14.87 -35.47
CA LYS A 111 25.40 -14.64 -36.94
C LYS A 111 24.36 -13.65 -37.48
N ASP A 112 23.34 -13.36 -36.68
CA ASP A 112 22.21 -12.48 -37.00
C ASP A 112 22.53 -10.99 -36.81
N ILE A 113 23.55 -10.67 -36.00
CA ILE A 113 23.94 -9.28 -35.69
C ILE A 113 24.43 -8.54 -36.93
N ASP A 114 25.24 -9.18 -37.77
CA ASP A 114 25.77 -8.61 -39.02
C ASP A 114 24.69 -8.36 -40.09
N LYS A 115 23.45 -8.78 -39.85
CA LYS A 115 22.31 -8.65 -40.78
C LYS A 115 21.35 -7.52 -40.43
N GLY A 116 21.72 -6.61 -39.52
CA GLY A 116 20.91 -5.44 -39.17
C GLY A 116 19.72 -5.74 -38.24
N GLY A 117 19.85 -6.73 -37.36
CA GLY A 117 18.81 -7.06 -36.38
C GLY A 117 18.44 -5.87 -35.48
N ASN A 118 17.17 -5.78 -35.07
CA ASN A 118 16.69 -4.74 -34.14
C ASN A 118 17.16 -5.03 -32.70
N LEU A 119 18.46 -4.83 -32.45
CA LEU A 119 19.12 -5.10 -31.17
C LEU A 119 18.52 -4.31 -30.02
N TYR A 120 18.04 -3.09 -30.27
CA TYR A 120 17.38 -2.28 -29.26
C TYR A 120 16.11 -2.95 -28.77
N GLN A 121 15.21 -3.36 -29.68
CA GLN A 121 13.96 -4.02 -29.31
C GLN A 121 14.20 -5.38 -28.64
N ARG A 122 15.17 -6.15 -29.14
CA ARG A 122 15.61 -7.41 -28.52
C ARG A 122 16.13 -7.19 -27.10
N GLY A 123 16.89 -6.11 -26.91
CA GLY A 123 17.39 -5.65 -25.62
C GLY A 123 16.28 -5.31 -24.65
N VAL A 124 15.34 -4.47 -25.06
CA VAL A 124 14.16 -4.08 -24.26
C VAL A 124 13.36 -5.31 -23.84
N GLN A 125 13.08 -6.24 -24.77
CA GLN A 125 12.35 -7.48 -24.47
C GLN A 125 13.10 -8.35 -23.45
N SER A 126 14.41 -8.50 -23.61
CA SER A 126 15.23 -9.28 -22.67
C SER A 126 15.33 -8.61 -21.31
N PHE A 127 15.45 -7.29 -21.26
CA PHE A 127 15.54 -6.50 -20.03
C PHE A 127 14.20 -6.56 -19.28
N GLU A 128 13.08 -6.36 -19.98
CA GLU A 128 11.72 -6.47 -19.43
C GLU A 128 11.41 -7.89 -18.92
N GLY A 129 11.90 -8.93 -19.60
CA GLY A 129 11.77 -10.30 -19.12
C GLY A 129 12.47 -10.54 -17.77
N LEU A 130 13.61 -9.88 -17.53
CA LEU A 130 14.39 -10.03 -16.29
C LEU A 130 13.90 -9.11 -15.17
N PHE A 131 13.59 -7.85 -15.47
CA PHE A 131 13.30 -6.84 -14.42
C PHE A 131 11.83 -6.44 -14.37
N GLY A 132 11.11 -6.53 -15.49
CA GLY A 132 9.70 -6.16 -15.60
C GLY A 132 9.47 -4.77 -16.18
N LYS A 133 8.27 -4.59 -16.72
CA LYS A 133 7.91 -3.41 -17.49
C LYS A 133 8.12 -2.09 -16.72
N PRO A 134 7.70 -1.95 -15.45
CA PRO A 134 7.86 -0.69 -14.73
C PRO A 134 9.32 -0.27 -14.58
N ASP A 135 10.20 -1.21 -14.24
CA ASP A 135 11.62 -0.95 -14.06
C ASP A 135 12.32 -0.67 -15.39
N THR A 136 11.95 -1.39 -16.45
CA THR A 136 12.41 -1.12 -17.82
C THR A 136 12.04 0.28 -18.26
N ASP A 137 10.77 0.67 -18.12
CA ASP A 137 10.27 1.98 -18.53
C ASP A 137 10.93 3.09 -17.71
N SER A 138 11.14 2.87 -16.41
CA SER A 138 11.86 3.79 -15.51
C SER A 138 13.30 4.03 -15.96
N LEU A 139 14.05 2.97 -16.27
CA LEU A 139 15.42 3.07 -16.76
C LEU A 139 15.48 3.75 -18.13
N ILE A 140 14.59 3.37 -19.06
CA ILE A 140 14.50 3.98 -20.39
C ILE A 140 14.24 5.47 -20.26
N ASN A 141 13.26 5.88 -19.46
CA ASN A 141 12.91 7.29 -19.27
C ASN A 141 14.08 8.08 -18.66
N ARG A 142 14.76 7.51 -17.67
CA ARG A 142 15.91 8.16 -17.02
C ARG A 142 17.08 8.31 -17.99
N CYS A 143 17.48 7.24 -18.67
CA CYS A 143 18.59 7.31 -19.61
C CYS A 143 18.24 8.18 -20.83
N THR A 144 17.02 8.12 -21.36
CA THR A 144 16.60 9.02 -22.45
C THR A 144 16.70 10.48 -22.05
N ARG A 145 16.37 10.80 -20.80
CA ARG A 145 16.41 12.18 -20.30
C ARG A 145 17.82 12.67 -19.99
N TYR A 146 18.66 11.82 -19.39
CA TYR A 146 19.93 12.27 -18.80
C TYR A 146 21.17 11.74 -19.52
N TRP A 147 21.08 10.57 -20.18
CA TRP A 147 22.22 9.94 -20.87
C TRP A 147 21.78 8.91 -21.94
N PRO A 148 21.36 9.37 -23.14
CA PRO A 148 20.87 8.49 -24.20
C PRO A 148 21.90 7.45 -24.68
N ASP A 149 23.20 7.78 -24.66
CA ASP A 149 24.25 6.83 -25.03
C ASP A 149 24.33 5.66 -24.06
N LEU A 150 24.09 5.88 -22.76
CA LEU A 150 23.99 4.81 -21.78
C LEU A 150 22.81 3.89 -22.07
N LEU A 151 21.69 4.44 -22.55
CA LEU A 151 20.55 3.62 -22.98
C LEU A 151 20.94 2.70 -24.14
N THR A 152 21.65 3.24 -25.14
CA THR A 152 22.15 2.47 -26.29
C THR A 152 23.12 1.37 -25.85
N LEU A 153 24.03 1.68 -24.93
CA LEU A 153 24.95 0.71 -24.35
C LEU A 153 24.20 -0.42 -23.63
N ILE A 154 23.24 -0.09 -22.76
CA ILE A 154 22.49 -1.10 -22.00
C ILE A 154 21.59 -1.92 -22.93
N MET A 155 20.70 -1.28 -23.68
CA MET A 155 19.67 -1.98 -24.43
C MET A 155 20.24 -2.66 -25.68
N SER A 156 20.98 -1.95 -26.52
CA SER A 156 21.45 -2.52 -27.78
C SER A 156 22.71 -3.37 -27.60
N GLN A 157 23.73 -2.82 -26.93
CA GLN A 157 25.05 -3.47 -26.87
C GLN A 157 25.12 -4.55 -25.80
N ASN A 158 24.56 -4.34 -24.60
CA ASN A 158 24.66 -5.34 -23.54
C ASN A 158 23.54 -6.38 -23.67
N TYR A 159 22.28 -5.96 -23.51
CA TYR A 159 21.16 -6.88 -23.48
C TYR A 159 20.79 -7.43 -24.85
N GLY A 160 20.74 -6.56 -25.87
CA GLY A 160 20.38 -6.91 -27.24
C GLY A 160 21.39 -7.83 -27.91
N THR A 161 22.68 -7.66 -27.65
CA THR A 161 23.76 -8.43 -28.31
C THR A 161 24.19 -9.66 -27.49
N TYR A 162 24.39 -9.52 -26.18
CA TYR A 162 25.01 -10.59 -25.38
C TYR A 162 24.00 -11.33 -24.50
N VAL A 163 23.21 -10.64 -23.69
CA VAL A 163 22.36 -11.27 -22.66
C VAL A 163 21.19 -12.04 -23.30
N SER A 164 20.56 -11.47 -24.33
CA SER A 164 19.38 -12.05 -24.99
C SER A 164 19.67 -13.24 -25.91
N GLU A 165 20.92 -13.65 -26.09
CA GLU A 165 21.28 -14.84 -26.86
C GLU A 165 21.11 -16.10 -26.00
N LEU A 166 20.31 -17.09 -26.43
CA LEU A 166 19.98 -18.24 -25.57
C LEU A 166 20.32 -19.60 -26.20
N ALA A 167 20.99 -19.62 -27.37
CA ALA A 167 21.30 -20.86 -28.09
C ALA A 167 22.31 -21.76 -27.38
N VAL A 168 23.16 -21.21 -26.49
CA VAL A 168 24.19 -21.97 -25.76
C VAL A 168 23.91 -22.05 -24.26
N LEU A 169 23.50 -20.92 -23.66
CA LEU A 169 23.15 -20.84 -22.24
C LEU A 169 21.69 -20.40 -22.11
N ASN A 170 20.93 -21.06 -21.24
CA ASN A 170 19.54 -20.71 -21.00
C ASN A 170 19.41 -19.43 -20.13
N LYS A 171 18.18 -18.99 -19.85
CA LYS A 171 17.92 -17.75 -19.08
C LYS A 171 18.43 -17.81 -17.63
N ILE A 172 18.37 -18.99 -17.01
CA ILE A 172 18.86 -19.22 -15.65
C ILE A 172 20.39 -19.12 -15.64
N GLU A 173 21.06 -19.88 -16.49
CA GLU A 173 22.53 -19.88 -16.62
C GLU A 173 23.07 -18.50 -16.99
N THR A 174 22.38 -17.78 -17.87
CA THR A 174 22.69 -16.39 -18.22
C THR A 174 22.66 -15.48 -16.99
N SER A 175 21.65 -15.62 -16.14
CA SER A 175 21.53 -14.82 -14.91
C SER A 175 22.58 -15.22 -13.88
N GLN A 176 22.90 -16.52 -13.75
CA GLN A 176 23.98 -17.00 -12.89
C GLN A 176 25.34 -16.42 -13.30
N CYS A 177 25.61 -16.28 -14.61
CA CYS A 177 26.83 -15.65 -15.11
C CYS A 177 26.96 -14.19 -14.69
N LEU A 178 25.86 -13.42 -14.75
CA LEU A 178 25.87 -12.00 -14.36
C LEU A 178 26.09 -11.85 -12.86
N ILE A 179 25.45 -12.69 -12.04
CA ILE A 179 25.66 -12.73 -10.58
C ILE A 179 27.13 -13.06 -10.27
N ALA A 180 27.68 -14.12 -10.88
CA ALA A 180 29.04 -14.58 -10.66
C ALA A 180 30.11 -13.53 -11.01
N GLY A 181 29.84 -12.68 -12.01
CA GLY A 181 30.71 -11.57 -12.40
C GLY A 181 30.56 -10.32 -11.53
N LEU A 182 29.36 -10.04 -11.02
CA LEU A 182 29.07 -8.84 -10.22
C LEU A 182 29.48 -8.97 -8.75
N VAL A 183 29.42 -10.17 -8.17
CA VAL A 183 29.80 -10.40 -6.76
C VAL A 183 31.25 -9.95 -6.48
N PRO A 184 32.27 -10.39 -7.24
CA PRO A 184 33.65 -9.94 -7.00
C PRO A 184 33.90 -8.46 -7.33
N MET A 185 33.00 -7.83 -8.09
CA MET A 185 33.02 -6.39 -8.38
C MET A 185 32.43 -5.55 -7.24
N ASP A 186 31.95 -6.19 -6.17
CA ASP A 186 31.40 -5.54 -4.98
C ASP A 186 30.20 -4.62 -5.30
N ALA A 187 29.33 -5.09 -6.22
CA ALA A 187 28.18 -4.38 -6.77
C ALA A 187 26.83 -4.95 -6.25
N PRO A 188 26.49 -4.77 -4.96
CA PRO A 188 25.38 -5.47 -4.32
C PRO A 188 24.00 -5.15 -4.92
N VAL A 189 23.80 -3.93 -5.42
CA VAL A 189 22.53 -3.49 -6.00
C VAL A 189 22.23 -4.26 -7.28
N GLU A 190 23.19 -4.33 -8.19
CA GLU A 190 23.07 -5.06 -9.44
C GLU A 190 22.98 -6.57 -9.19
N VAL A 191 23.73 -7.10 -8.21
CA VAL A 191 23.61 -8.50 -7.77
C VAL A 191 22.15 -8.81 -7.38
N SER A 192 21.50 -7.97 -6.57
CA SER A 192 20.11 -8.19 -6.15
C SER A 192 19.10 -8.06 -7.30
N TRP A 193 19.38 -7.23 -8.30
CA TRP A 193 18.57 -7.15 -9.52
C TRP A 193 18.61 -8.46 -10.29
N HIS A 194 19.81 -9.03 -10.46
CA HIS A 194 19.98 -10.30 -11.17
C HIS A 194 19.52 -11.52 -10.37
N TRP A 195 19.49 -11.46 -9.03
CA TRP A 195 18.80 -12.47 -8.20
C TRP A 195 17.32 -12.54 -8.52
N ARG A 196 16.63 -11.39 -8.46
CA ARG A 196 15.20 -11.29 -8.77
C ARG A 196 14.93 -11.70 -10.22
N GLY A 197 15.79 -11.28 -11.14
CA GLY A 197 15.70 -11.68 -12.54
C GLY A 197 15.85 -13.17 -12.78
N LEU A 198 16.80 -13.84 -12.09
CA LEU A 198 16.97 -15.30 -12.16
C LEU A 198 15.70 -16.02 -11.71
N MET A 199 15.13 -15.62 -10.58
CA MET A 199 13.88 -16.20 -10.06
C MET A 199 12.72 -15.99 -11.03
N LYS A 200 12.60 -14.79 -11.61
CA LYS A 200 11.55 -14.44 -12.55
C LYS A 200 11.56 -15.27 -13.84
N VAL A 201 12.75 -15.69 -14.29
CA VAL A 201 12.90 -16.55 -15.47
C VAL A 201 12.81 -18.05 -15.15
N GLY A 202 12.34 -18.41 -13.96
CA GLY A 202 12.04 -19.78 -13.55
C GLY A 202 13.17 -20.51 -12.83
N GLY A 203 14.22 -19.80 -12.39
CA GLY A 203 15.26 -20.41 -11.55
C GLY A 203 14.86 -20.49 -10.08
N THR A 204 15.56 -21.33 -9.32
CA THR A 204 15.24 -21.61 -7.90
C THR A 204 16.08 -20.76 -6.95
N LEU A 205 15.57 -20.54 -5.73
CA LEU A 205 16.33 -19.84 -4.68
C LEU A 205 17.65 -20.55 -4.38
N GLN A 206 17.66 -21.89 -4.44
CA GLN A 206 18.88 -22.68 -4.26
C GLN A 206 19.92 -22.40 -5.34
N GLN A 207 19.51 -22.12 -6.59
CA GLN A 207 20.42 -21.71 -7.65
C GLN A 207 21.00 -20.32 -7.41
N VAL A 208 20.23 -19.38 -6.86
CA VAL A 208 20.74 -18.07 -6.46
C VAL A 208 21.75 -18.21 -5.31
N LYS A 209 21.41 -19.01 -4.27
CA LYS A 209 22.25 -19.28 -3.09
C LYS A 209 23.57 -19.90 -3.49
N SER A 210 23.54 -21.03 -4.19
CA SER A 210 24.75 -21.72 -4.62
C SER A 210 25.64 -20.88 -5.54
N THR A 211 25.05 -20.07 -6.43
CA THR A 211 25.83 -19.18 -7.32
C THR A 211 26.55 -18.10 -6.53
N THR A 212 25.85 -17.45 -5.61
CA THR A 212 26.37 -16.34 -4.81
C THR A 212 27.43 -16.83 -3.81
N GLU A 213 27.13 -17.91 -3.09
CA GLU A 213 28.04 -18.53 -2.12
C GLU A 213 29.33 -19.00 -2.78
N LEU A 214 29.24 -19.61 -3.97
CA LEU A 214 30.42 -20.01 -4.73
C LEU A 214 31.26 -18.79 -5.16
N ALA A 215 30.62 -17.72 -5.63
CA ALA A 215 31.33 -16.49 -6.00
C ALA A 215 32.02 -15.82 -4.80
N ILE A 216 31.37 -15.80 -3.63
CA ILE A 216 31.96 -15.32 -2.36
C ILE A 216 33.13 -16.20 -1.94
N ALA A 217 32.97 -17.52 -1.95
CA ALA A 217 34.04 -18.45 -1.60
C ALA A 217 35.27 -18.29 -2.50
N ILE A 218 35.06 -17.95 -3.79
CA ILE A 218 36.15 -17.63 -4.71
C ILE A 218 36.79 -16.28 -4.37
N CYS A 219 36.01 -15.27 -3.96
CA CYS A 219 36.59 -14.01 -3.47
C CYS A 219 37.50 -14.27 -2.27
N ASP A 220 37.05 -15.08 -1.31
CA ASP A 220 37.82 -15.44 -0.11
C ASP A 220 39.12 -16.19 -0.47
N VAL A 221 39.04 -17.16 -1.39
CA VAL A 221 40.22 -17.87 -1.89
C VAL A 221 41.20 -16.91 -2.56
N CYS A 222 40.71 -15.99 -3.39
CA CYS A 222 41.53 -15.00 -4.11
C CYS A 222 41.99 -13.82 -3.23
N ASP A 223 41.70 -13.85 -1.92
CA ASP A 223 41.96 -12.76 -0.97
C ASP A 223 41.34 -11.41 -1.41
N VAL A 224 40.21 -11.45 -2.12
CA VAL A 224 39.42 -10.28 -2.54
C VAL A 224 38.46 -9.88 -1.42
N ARG A 225 38.70 -8.73 -0.81
CA ARG A 225 37.84 -8.19 0.25
C ARG A 225 36.69 -7.37 -0.31
N LEU A 226 35.47 -7.90 -0.19
CA LEU A 226 34.24 -7.15 -0.42
C LEU A 226 34.07 -6.07 0.66
N LYS A 227 33.80 -4.82 0.25
CA LYS A 227 33.63 -3.68 1.16
C LYS A 227 32.15 -3.42 1.43
N ASN A 228 31.28 -3.73 0.48
CA ASN A 228 29.85 -3.58 0.65
C ASN A 228 29.27 -4.89 1.20
N LYS A 229 28.29 -4.78 2.09
CA LYS A 229 27.47 -5.92 2.47
C LYS A 229 26.66 -6.31 1.23
N LEU A 230 26.92 -7.48 0.66
CA LEU A 230 25.95 -8.08 -0.25
C LEU A 230 24.63 -8.19 0.51
N PHE A 231 23.52 -7.80 -0.11
CA PHE A 231 22.20 -7.99 0.51
C PHE A 231 22.16 -9.39 1.10
N ASP A 232 21.91 -9.55 2.40
CA ASP A 232 21.72 -10.90 2.92
C ASP A 232 20.51 -11.44 2.17
N MET A 233 20.58 -12.61 1.52
CA MET A 233 19.42 -13.11 0.77
C MET A 233 18.26 -13.44 1.69
N ASP A 234 18.56 -13.76 2.94
CA ASP A 234 17.53 -13.83 3.96
C ASP A 234 17.06 -12.39 4.28
N GLU A 235 17.87 -11.32 4.28
CA GLU A 235 17.37 -9.92 4.34
C GLU A 235 16.73 -9.40 3.02
N ALA A 236 17.05 -9.86 1.81
CA ALA A 236 16.44 -9.35 0.58
C ALA A 236 15.05 -9.95 0.36
N VAL A 237 14.81 -11.12 0.96
CA VAL A 237 13.51 -11.75 1.12
C VAL A 237 12.83 -11.32 2.44
N ASN A 238 13.62 -10.97 3.48
CA ASN A 238 13.16 -10.58 4.82
C ASN A 238 13.56 -9.15 5.27
N ASP A 239 13.67 -8.14 4.40
CA ASP A 239 13.83 -6.73 4.83
C ASP A 239 12.48 -6.17 5.34
N GLN A 240 11.48 -7.05 5.39
CA GLN A 240 10.29 -6.95 6.23
C GLN A 240 10.18 -8.17 7.14
N GLY A 241 11.30 -8.69 7.65
CA GLY A 241 11.36 -9.84 8.52
C GLY A 241 10.41 -9.60 9.68
N LEU A 242 9.26 -10.26 9.60
CA LEU A 242 8.21 -10.19 10.61
C LEU A 242 8.89 -10.48 11.93
N ASP A 243 8.70 -9.61 12.92
CA ASP A 243 9.31 -9.81 14.24
C ASP A 243 8.95 -11.23 14.69
N PRO A 244 9.93 -12.13 14.92
CA PRO A 244 9.65 -13.52 15.24
C PRO A 244 8.89 -13.69 16.56
N GLU A 245 8.76 -12.62 17.36
CA GLU A 245 7.95 -12.55 18.56
C GLU A 245 6.46 -12.27 18.29
N LEU A 246 6.05 -12.04 17.04
CA LEU A 246 4.63 -11.82 16.71
C LEU A 246 3.84 -13.12 16.76
N ASP A 247 2.68 -13.09 17.43
CA ASP A 247 1.73 -14.20 17.40
C ASP A 247 0.87 -14.18 16.13
N ALA A 248 0.54 -12.98 15.65
CA ALA A 248 -0.34 -12.78 14.51
C ALA A 248 -0.05 -11.46 13.77
N ILE A 249 -0.44 -11.45 12.50
CA ILE A 249 -0.52 -10.26 11.65
C ILE A 249 -1.97 -10.06 11.28
N VAL A 250 -2.41 -8.82 11.45
CA VAL A 250 -3.72 -8.37 11.02
C VAL A 250 -3.57 -7.25 10.02
N GLY A 251 -4.55 -7.08 9.15
CA GLY A 251 -4.56 -5.90 8.31
C GLY A 251 -5.87 -5.60 7.62
N ASP A 252 -6.01 -4.31 7.35
CA ASP A 252 -7.16 -3.68 6.73
C ASP A 252 -6.78 -3.11 5.35
N TRP A 253 -7.45 -3.61 4.31
CA TRP A 253 -7.36 -3.22 2.91
C TRP A 253 -8.69 -2.67 2.38
N MET A 254 -9.73 -2.59 3.21
CA MET A 254 -11.08 -2.26 2.78
C MET A 254 -11.49 -0.87 3.22
N SER A 255 -11.57 0.05 2.27
CA SER A 255 -12.23 1.34 2.44
C SER A 255 -13.51 1.40 1.62
N GLU A 256 -14.35 2.40 1.89
CA GLU A 256 -15.56 2.66 1.10
C GLU A 256 -15.26 2.86 -0.39
N ASN A 257 -14.11 3.44 -0.73
CA ASN A 257 -13.62 3.54 -2.11
C ASN A 257 -13.34 2.16 -2.74
N VAL A 258 -12.68 1.28 -1.97
CA VAL A 258 -12.40 -0.09 -2.44
C VAL A 258 -13.71 -0.82 -2.66
N MET A 259 -14.64 -0.75 -1.71
CA MET A 259 -15.98 -1.34 -1.80
C MET A 259 -16.74 -0.87 -3.05
N THR A 260 -16.82 0.44 -3.30
CA THR A 260 -17.59 0.96 -4.44
C THR A 260 -16.98 0.57 -5.77
N VAL A 261 -15.66 0.76 -5.93
CA VAL A 261 -14.95 0.47 -7.18
C VAL A 261 -14.96 -1.03 -7.47
N GLN A 262 -14.61 -1.86 -6.50
CA GLN A 262 -14.55 -3.32 -6.66
C GLN A 262 -15.96 -3.92 -6.78
N GLY A 263 -16.94 -3.43 -6.03
CA GLY A 263 -18.33 -3.90 -6.12
C GLY A 263 -18.94 -3.64 -7.50
N ALA A 264 -18.75 -2.44 -8.04
CA ALA A 264 -19.19 -2.11 -9.39
C ALA A 264 -18.46 -2.94 -10.47
N ALA A 265 -17.15 -3.16 -10.30
CA ALA A 265 -16.35 -3.98 -11.20
C ALA A 265 -16.76 -5.46 -11.15
N LYS A 266 -17.08 -6.00 -9.96
CA LYS A 266 -17.54 -7.39 -9.77
C LYS A 266 -18.85 -7.63 -10.51
N LYS A 267 -19.81 -6.70 -10.43
CA LYS A 267 -21.06 -6.79 -11.22
C LYS A 267 -20.78 -6.92 -12.73
N LYS A 268 -19.83 -6.13 -13.25
CA LYS A 268 -19.42 -6.21 -14.66
C LYS A 268 -18.70 -7.52 -14.99
N ALA A 269 -17.84 -8.01 -14.09
CA ALA A 269 -17.17 -9.29 -14.23
C ALA A 269 -18.18 -10.45 -14.29
N LEU A 270 -19.16 -10.48 -13.39
CA LEU A 270 -20.22 -11.49 -13.36
C LEU A 270 -21.05 -11.50 -14.64
N ALA A 271 -21.41 -10.32 -15.18
CA ALA A 271 -22.09 -10.23 -16.47
C ALA A 271 -21.23 -10.80 -17.61
N THR A 272 -19.93 -10.50 -17.61
CA THR A 272 -18.97 -11.03 -18.60
C THR A 272 -18.85 -12.55 -18.52
N LEU A 273 -18.83 -13.11 -17.31
CA LEU A 273 -18.74 -14.54 -17.07
C LEU A 273 -20.05 -15.28 -17.42
N ALA A 274 -21.20 -14.66 -17.16
CA ALA A 274 -22.52 -15.23 -17.51
C ALA A 274 -22.73 -15.37 -19.02
N ASP A 275 -22.12 -14.50 -19.81
CA ASP A 275 -22.17 -14.56 -21.28
C ASP A 275 -21.32 -15.70 -21.88
N THR A 276 -20.49 -16.37 -21.07
CA THR A 276 -19.68 -17.52 -21.52
C THR A 276 -20.33 -18.84 -21.13
N SER A 277 -20.63 -19.70 -22.10
CA SER A 277 -21.37 -20.96 -21.92
C SER A 277 -20.55 -22.14 -21.40
N THR A 278 -19.28 -21.92 -21.03
CA THR A 278 -18.33 -22.95 -20.59
C THR A 278 -17.89 -22.73 -19.14
N SER A 279 -17.72 -23.82 -18.38
CA SER A 279 -17.14 -23.76 -17.03
C SER A 279 -15.77 -23.10 -17.08
N GLN A 280 -15.59 -22.00 -16.34
CA GLN A 280 -14.32 -21.28 -16.29
C GLN A 280 -13.35 -21.93 -15.29
N THR A 281 -12.07 -21.93 -15.65
CA THR A 281 -10.95 -22.27 -14.78
C THR A 281 -10.76 -21.19 -13.70
N LEU A 282 -10.05 -21.54 -12.61
CA LEU A 282 -9.71 -20.57 -11.57
C LEU A 282 -8.87 -19.41 -12.13
N ASP A 283 -7.96 -19.68 -13.07
CA ASP A 283 -7.12 -18.63 -13.66
C ASP A 283 -7.93 -17.61 -14.46
N GLU A 284 -8.95 -18.06 -15.20
CA GLU A 284 -9.88 -17.17 -15.91
C GLU A 284 -10.69 -16.30 -14.94
N LYS A 285 -11.16 -16.88 -13.82
CA LYS A 285 -11.87 -16.13 -12.78
C LYS A 285 -10.94 -15.09 -12.12
N LEU A 286 -9.69 -15.46 -11.83
CA LEU A 286 -8.70 -14.58 -11.22
C LEU A 286 -8.35 -13.35 -12.10
N GLN A 287 -8.51 -13.42 -13.42
CA GLN A 287 -8.30 -12.25 -14.30
C GLN A 287 -9.34 -11.14 -14.08
N LEU A 288 -10.52 -11.48 -13.59
CA LEU A 288 -11.63 -10.55 -13.38
C LEU A 288 -11.93 -10.31 -11.89
N ALA A 289 -11.21 -10.98 -11.00
CA ALA A 289 -11.45 -10.92 -9.57
C ALA A 289 -11.17 -9.53 -8.99
N GLN A 290 -11.99 -9.16 -8.00
CA GLN A 290 -12.00 -7.86 -7.34
C GLN A 290 -11.61 -8.02 -5.86
N PHE A 291 -10.32 -8.26 -5.63
CA PHE A 291 -9.68 -8.27 -4.31
C PHE A 291 -8.47 -7.33 -4.29
N ALA A 292 -7.80 -7.15 -3.16
CA ALA A 292 -6.65 -6.26 -3.04
C ALA A 292 -5.47 -6.72 -3.94
N PRO A 293 -5.13 -6.00 -5.03
CA PRO A 293 -4.24 -6.53 -6.08
C PRO A 293 -2.79 -6.70 -5.61
N GLN A 294 -2.34 -5.87 -4.68
CA GLN A 294 -0.97 -5.91 -4.14
C GLN A 294 -0.80 -6.95 -3.03
N PHE A 295 -1.90 -7.49 -2.49
CA PHE A 295 -1.84 -8.41 -1.36
C PHE A 295 -1.16 -9.72 -1.75
N SER A 296 -1.49 -10.30 -2.90
CA SER A 296 -0.91 -11.59 -3.34
C SER A 296 0.63 -11.56 -3.41
N HIS A 297 1.20 -10.44 -3.89
CA HIS A 297 2.65 -10.28 -3.92
C HIS A 297 3.24 -10.21 -2.51
N SER A 298 2.65 -9.38 -1.64
CA SER A 298 3.08 -9.21 -0.25
C SER A 298 2.96 -10.51 0.55
N PHE A 299 1.87 -11.25 0.34
CA PHE A 299 1.62 -12.56 0.94
C PHE A 299 2.69 -13.57 0.53
N THR A 300 3.02 -13.64 -0.77
CA THR A 300 4.09 -14.53 -1.27
C THR A 300 5.43 -14.25 -0.59
N LEU A 301 5.76 -12.97 -0.36
CA LEU A 301 6.99 -12.57 0.33
C LEU A 301 6.94 -12.90 1.83
N ALA A 302 5.77 -12.84 2.46
CA ALA A 302 5.59 -13.12 3.88
C ALA A 302 5.55 -14.63 4.21
N LEU A 303 5.11 -15.48 3.28
CA LEU A 303 4.93 -16.93 3.46
C LEU A 303 6.09 -17.66 4.18
N PRO A 304 7.37 -17.45 3.83
CA PRO A 304 8.47 -18.11 4.52
C PRO A 304 8.50 -17.80 6.02
N ASN A 305 8.25 -16.54 6.40
CA ASN A 305 8.25 -16.10 7.79
C ASN A 305 6.98 -16.53 8.52
N LEU A 306 5.81 -16.49 7.86
CA LEU A 306 4.56 -17.02 8.42
C LEU A 306 4.73 -18.51 8.79
N ALA A 307 5.28 -19.31 7.88
CA ALA A 307 5.50 -20.73 8.10
C ALA A 307 6.58 -21.02 9.16
N LYS A 308 7.72 -20.32 9.08
CA LYS A 308 8.86 -20.52 9.99
C LYS A 308 8.51 -20.14 11.43
N ASN A 309 7.84 -19.00 11.62
CA ASN A 309 7.56 -18.45 12.94
C ASN A 309 6.16 -18.84 13.45
N ARG A 310 5.35 -19.53 12.62
CA ARG A 310 3.96 -19.94 12.93
C ARG A 310 3.04 -18.75 13.24
N ILE A 311 3.30 -17.63 12.57
CA ILE A 311 2.53 -16.39 12.72
C ILE A 311 1.17 -16.58 12.06
N LYS A 312 0.10 -16.27 12.78
CA LYS A 312 -1.26 -16.27 12.23
C LYS A 312 -1.49 -15.05 11.34
N LEU A 313 -2.34 -15.17 10.34
CA LEU A 313 -2.70 -14.07 9.45
C LEU A 313 -4.21 -13.92 9.38
N ALA A 314 -4.74 -12.73 9.67
CA ALA A 314 -6.16 -12.41 9.48
C ALA A 314 -6.30 -11.07 8.75
N VAL A 315 -6.88 -11.08 7.55
CA VAL A 315 -6.93 -9.89 6.69
C VAL A 315 -8.26 -9.78 5.96
N ASN A 316 -8.71 -8.57 5.71
CA ASN A 316 -9.89 -8.28 4.89
C ASN A 316 -9.55 -7.98 3.41
N ALA A 317 -8.39 -8.46 2.95
CA ALA A 317 -7.88 -8.24 1.60
C ALA A 317 -8.71 -8.91 0.49
N GLY A 318 -9.68 -9.76 0.85
CA GLY A 318 -10.58 -10.46 -0.07
C GLY A 318 -11.44 -9.53 -0.91
N GLY A 319 -11.60 -8.27 -0.51
CA GLY A 319 -12.32 -7.29 -1.31
C GLY A 319 -13.77 -7.69 -1.49
N CYS A 320 -14.20 -7.75 -2.75
CA CYS A 320 -15.50 -8.28 -3.15
C CYS A 320 -15.44 -9.75 -3.59
N ASP A 321 -14.26 -10.37 -3.69
CA ASP A 321 -14.05 -11.74 -4.19
C ASP A 321 -13.19 -12.57 -3.22
N THR A 322 -13.65 -12.64 -1.97
CA THR A 322 -12.96 -13.30 -0.83
C THR A 322 -12.56 -14.74 -1.11
N GLU A 323 -13.47 -15.54 -1.67
CA GLU A 323 -13.22 -16.94 -2.03
C GLU A 323 -12.08 -17.06 -3.05
N LEU A 324 -12.08 -16.23 -4.09
CA LEU A 324 -11.05 -16.28 -5.14
C LEU A 324 -9.68 -15.92 -4.57
N LEU A 325 -9.59 -14.95 -3.66
CA LEU A 325 -8.32 -14.64 -3.00
C LEU A 325 -7.87 -15.79 -2.09
N ALA A 326 -8.78 -16.41 -1.36
CA ALA A 326 -8.46 -17.55 -0.49
C ALA A 326 -7.91 -18.74 -1.28
N LEU A 327 -8.54 -19.07 -2.41
CA LEU A 327 -8.07 -20.10 -3.34
C LEU A 327 -6.69 -19.77 -3.93
N LEU A 328 -6.42 -18.50 -4.24
CA LEU A 328 -5.11 -18.05 -4.70
C LEU A 328 -4.05 -18.21 -3.59
N CYS A 329 -4.38 -17.83 -2.36
CA CYS A 329 -3.46 -17.96 -1.22
C CYS A 329 -3.16 -19.44 -0.90
N ASP A 330 -4.17 -20.30 -0.91
CA ASP A 330 -4.00 -21.75 -0.72
C ASP A 330 -3.13 -22.37 -1.83
N ARG A 331 -3.33 -21.96 -3.09
CA ARG A 331 -2.43 -22.34 -4.19
C ARG A 331 -0.98 -21.92 -3.91
N GLN A 332 -0.76 -20.67 -3.50
CA GLN A 332 0.59 -20.15 -3.21
C GLN A 332 1.26 -20.87 -2.03
N VAL A 333 0.50 -21.23 -1.00
CA VAL A 333 0.96 -22.04 0.13
C VAL A 333 1.43 -23.43 -0.36
N ARG A 334 0.58 -24.12 -1.15
CA ARG A 334 0.86 -25.47 -1.67
C ARG A 334 2.05 -25.48 -2.63
N GLU A 335 2.10 -24.54 -3.58
CA GLU A 335 3.21 -24.39 -4.52
C GLU A 335 4.53 -24.00 -3.84
N GLY A 336 4.45 -23.21 -2.76
CA GLY A 336 5.59 -22.87 -1.92
C GLY A 336 6.09 -24.02 -1.03
N GLY A 337 5.37 -25.15 -0.97
CA GLY A 337 5.71 -26.29 -0.11
C GLY A 337 5.49 -26.04 1.38
N TYR A 338 4.62 -25.09 1.74
CA TYR A 338 4.29 -24.77 3.13
C TYR A 338 3.07 -25.56 3.59
N ASN A 339 3.05 -25.94 4.87
CA ASN A 339 1.92 -26.62 5.50
C ASN A 339 1.08 -25.62 6.34
N LEU A 340 0.62 -24.55 5.69
CA LEU A 340 -0.25 -23.54 6.30
C LEU A 340 -1.70 -23.80 5.87
N LYS A 341 -2.64 -23.60 6.79
CA LYS A 341 -4.07 -23.84 6.54
C LYS A 341 -4.79 -22.54 6.25
N VAL A 342 -5.46 -22.47 5.10
CA VAL A 342 -6.20 -21.29 4.65
C VAL A 342 -7.70 -21.48 4.88
N ALA A 343 -8.34 -20.50 5.50
CA ALA A 343 -9.79 -20.39 5.61
C ALA A 343 -10.26 -19.03 5.11
N TRP A 344 -11.54 -18.92 4.78
CA TRP A 344 -12.15 -17.64 4.44
C TRP A 344 -13.53 -17.44 5.06
N VAL A 345 -13.91 -16.18 5.24
CA VAL A 345 -15.17 -15.78 5.88
C VAL A 345 -16.13 -15.25 4.82
N GLU A 346 -17.30 -15.87 4.74
CA GLU A 346 -18.43 -15.48 3.89
C GLU A 346 -19.47 -14.69 4.70
N GLY A 347 -20.13 -13.74 4.02
CA GLY A 347 -21.37 -13.12 4.49
C GLY A 347 -21.44 -11.61 4.26
N ASP A 348 -20.34 -10.98 3.86
CA ASP A 348 -20.27 -9.54 3.66
C ASP A 348 -21.06 -9.08 2.43
N ASP A 349 -21.00 -9.82 1.32
CA ASP A 349 -21.80 -9.56 0.12
C ASP A 349 -23.26 -9.96 0.36
N VAL A 350 -24.11 -8.96 0.58
CA VAL A 350 -25.54 -9.13 0.91
C VAL A 350 -26.45 -8.54 -0.17
N PHE A 351 -25.95 -8.35 -1.40
CA PHE A 351 -26.71 -7.69 -2.46
C PHE A 351 -28.06 -8.38 -2.75
N ASP A 352 -28.08 -9.71 -2.83
CA ASP A 352 -29.31 -10.46 -3.07
C ASP A 352 -30.30 -10.33 -1.90
N ALA A 353 -29.83 -10.50 -0.66
CA ALA A 353 -30.66 -10.34 0.54
C ALA A 353 -31.21 -8.92 0.66
N PHE A 354 -30.41 -7.90 0.34
CA PHE A 354 -30.83 -6.50 0.28
C PHE A 354 -31.95 -6.29 -0.75
N GLN A 355 -31.82 -6.86 -1.94
CA GLN A 355 -32.84 -6.75 -2.99
C GLN A 355 -34.13 -7.49 -2.63
N GLU A 356 -34.03 -8.67 -1.99
CA GLU A 356 -35.19 -9.41 -1.48
C GLU A 356 -35.93 -8.62 -0.40
N LEU A 357 -35.23 -8.05 0.57
CA LEU A 357 -35.81 -7.19 1.62
C LEU A 357 -36.48 -5.96 1.02
N ARG A 358 -35.82 -5.30 0.06
CA ARG A 358 -36.38 -4.14 -0.66
C ARG A 358 -37.66 -4.53 -1.41
N ALA A 359 -37.66 -5.66 -2.12
CA ALA A 359 -38.84 -6.17 -2.81
C ALA A 359 -39.98 -6.56 -1.84
N GLY A 360 -39.63 -7.00 -0.63
CA GLY A 360 -40.55 -7.26 0.48
C GLY A 360 -41.12 -6.02 1.16
N GLY A 361 -40.68 -4.81 0.77
CA GLY A 361 -41.17 -3.53 1.30
C GLY A 361 -40.37 -2.97 2.47
N GLU A 362 -39.21 -3.56 2.80
CA GLU A 362 -38.28 -3.01 3.79
C GLU A 362 -37.83 -1.61 3.35
N LYS A 363 -37.81 -0.66 4.29
CA LYS A 363 -37.38 0.71 4.02
C LYS A 363 -35.97 0.94 4.54
N PHE A 364 -35.06 1.29 3.64
CA PHE A 364 -33.70 1.68 4.00
C PHE A 364 -33.58 3.20 4.05
N GLN A 365 -32.95 3.70 5.12
CA GLN A 365 -32.68 5.11 5.34
C GLN A 365 -31.19 5.31 5.60
N SER A 366 -30.65 6.36 4.98
CA SER A 366 -29.29 6.78 5.18
C SER A 366 -29.05 7.15 6.65
N ILE A 367 -28.02 6.57 7.25
CA ILE A 367 -27.61 6.95 8.61
C ILE A 367 -26.93 8.32 8.66
N ILE A 368 -26.50 8.84 7.51
CA ILE A 368 -25.82 10.11 7.34
C ILE A 368 -26.85 11.26 7.31
N ASP A 369 -27.58 11.39 6.21
CA ASP A 369 -28.49 12.50 5.94
C ASP A 369 -29.98 12.16 6.15
N GLY A 370 -30.31 10.91 6.46
CA GLY A 370 -31.69 10.46 6.70
C GLY A 370 -32.52 10.24 5.44
N LYS A 371 -31.96 10.45 4.24
CA LYS A 371 -32.67 10.21 2.98
C LYS A 371 -33.01 8.73 2.80
N SER A 372 -34.17 8.45 2.25
CA SER A 372 -34.55 7.11 1.81
C SER A 372 -33.81 6.70 0.54
N LEU A 373 -33.82 5.40 0.22
CA LEU A 373 -33.24 4.88 -1.01
C LEU A 373 -33.88 5.49 -2.27
N ASP A 374 -35.19 5.78 -2.23
CA ASP A 374 -35.91 6.40 -3.35
C ASP A 374 -35.54 7.88 -3.52
N GLU A 375 -35.35 8.62 -2.41
CA GLU A 375 -34.85 10.00 -2.43
C GLU A 375 -33.39 10.09 -2.89
N TRP A 376 -32.60 9.03 -2.68
CA TRP A 376 -31.22 8.95 -3.18
C TRP A 376 -31.19 8.94 -4.71
N GLY A 377 -32.13 8.23 -5.36
CA GLY A 377 -32.37 8.35 -6.80
C GLY A 377 -31.38 7.60 -7.71
N TYR A 378 -30.64 6.62 -7.18
CA TYR A 378 -29.69 5.80 -7.94
C TYR A 378 -30.03 4.30 -7.87
N ASP A 379 -29.63 3.56 -8.91
CA ASP A 379 -29.81 2.11 -8.98
C ASP A 379 -28.65 1.36 -8.31
N PRO A 380 -28.92 0.55 -7.26
CA PRO A 380 -27.89 -0.25 -6.60
C PRO A 380 -27.19 -1.25 -7.53
N VAL A 381 -25.87 -1.38 -7.36
CA VAL A 381 -25.03 -2.32 -8.10
C VAL A 381 -24.27 -3.30 -7.21
N ALA A 382 -24.05 -2.96 -5.94
CA ALA A 382 -23.44 -3.83 -4.94
C ALA A 382 -23.93 -3.41 -3.54
N ALA A 383 -23.97 -4.34 -2.59
CA ALA A 383 -24.30 -4.04 -1.20
C ALA A 383 -23.47 -4.94 -0.27
N GLN A 384 -22.67 -4.33 0.59
CA GLN A 384 -21.72 -5.03 1.45
C GLN A 384 -21.85 -4.58 2.90
N CYS A 385 -21.99 -5.55 3.81
CA CYS A 385 -22.15 -5.29 5.23
C CYS A 385 -20.82 -5.40 5.99
N TYR A 386 -20.72 -4.73 7.13
CA TYR A 386 -19.52 -4.70 7.96
C TYR A 386 -19.60 -5.85 8.97
N MET A 387 -19.10 -7.02 8.60
CA MET A 387 -19.17 -8.19 9.48
C MET A 387 -18.30 -8.05 10.74
N GLY A 388 -18.66 -8.79 11.79
CA GLY A 388 -17.87 -8.91 13.02
C GLY A 388 -16.69 -9.88 12.90
N SER A 389 -16.05 -10.13 14.03
CA SER A 389 -14.79 -10.85 14.18
C SER A 389 -14.94 -12.33 14.51
N MET A 390 -16.14 -12.79 14.89
CA MET A 390 -16.36 -14.15 15.35
C MET A 390 -16.02 -15.24 14.31
N GLY A 391 -16.20 -14.97 13.01
CA GLY A 391 -15.78 -15.90 11.95
C GLY A 391 -14.26 -16.07 11.89
N ILE A 392 -13.50 -15.00 12.17
CA ILE A 392 -12.04 -15.05 12.24
C ILE A 392 -11.61 -15.89 13.44
N ALA A 393 -12.19 -15.63 14.61
CA ALA A 393 -11.90 -16.39 15.82
C ALA A 393 -12.20 -17.89 15.62
N GLU A 394 -13.34 -18.22 15.03
CA GLU A 394 -13.74 -19.61 14.82
C GLU A 394 -12.89 -20.33 13.77
N ALA A 395 -12.48 -19.64 12.70
CA ALA A 395 -11.51 -20.18 11.74
C ALA A 395 -10.19 -20.57 12.41
N LEU A 396 -9.66 -19.70 13.27
CA LEU A 396 -8.42 -19.95 14.02
C LEU A 396 -8.58 -21.08 15.05
N ARG A 397 -9.73 -21.16 15.77
CA ARG A 397 -10.05 -22.28 16.68
C ARG A 397 -10.11 -23.62 15.97
N ASN A 398 -10.58 -23.65 14.72
CA ASN A 398 -10.61 -24.86 13.89
C ASN A 398 -9.28 -25.12 13.17
N GLY A 399 -8.22 -24.39 13.54
CA GLY A 399 -6.85 -24.68 13.14
C GLY A 399 -6.40 -23.99 11.86
N ALA A 400 -7.10 -22.95 11.39
CA ALA A 400 -6.56 -22.11 10.33
C ALA A 400 -5.26 -21.40 10.78
N ASP A 401 -4.37 -21.17 9.83
CA ASP A 401 -3.21 -20.30 10.00
C ASP A 401 -3.43 -18.94 9.32
N ILE A 402 -4.19 -18.95 8.22
CA ILE A 402 -4.49 -17.79 7.40
C ILE A 402 -6.01 -17.68 7.25
N VAL A 403 -6.56 -16.51 7.54
CA VAL A 403 -7.99 -16.20 7.41
C VAL A 403 -8.16 -15.01 6.48
N ILE A 404 -8.84 -15.23 5.36
CA ILE A 404 -9.15 -14.21 4.36
C ILE A 404 -10.61 -13.78 4.52
N CYS A 405 -10.85 -12.48 4.66
CA CYS A 405 -12.18 -11.90 4.78
C CYS A 405 -12.46 -10.95 3.60
N GLY A 406 -13.75 -10.77 3.29
CA GLY A 406 -14.24 -9.63 2.52
C GLY A 406 -14.43 -8.44 3.45
N ARG A 407 -15.55 -7.70 3.37
CA ARG A 407 -15.83 -6.62 4.32
C ARG A 407 -16.16 -7.14 5.73
N VAL A 408 -15.19 -7.00 6.62
CA VAL A 408 -15.40 -6.98 8.08
C VAL A 408 -15.17 -5.55 8.59
N ALA A 409 -15.61 -5.23 9.80
CA ALA A 409 -15.24 -3.97 10.44
C ALA A 409 -13.70 -3.86 10.57
N ASP A 410 -13.17 -2.64 10.52
CA ASP A 410 -11.73 -2.41 10.35
C ASP A 410 -10.89 -3.00 11.51
N ALA A 411 -11.41 -2.92 12.74
CA ALA A 411 -10.83 -3.55 13.92
C ALA A 411 -11.10 -5.07 14.06
N ALA A 412 -12.03 -5.64 13.28
CA ALA A 412 -12.47 -7.03 13.44
C ALA A 412 -11.33 -8.07 13.26
N PRO A 413 -10.35 -7.90 12.36
CA PRO A 413 -9.18 -8.77 12.31
C PRO A 413 -8.43 -8.85 13.64
N CYS A 414 -8.18 -7.71 14.30
CA CYS A 414 -7.53 -7.66 15.61
C CYS A 414 -8.41 -8.30 16.69
N MET A 415 -9.69 -7.96 16.72
CA MET A 415 -10.66 -8.54 17.66
C MET A 415 -10.76 -10.06 17.53
N GLY A 416 -10.76 -10.59 16.31
CA GLY A 416 -10.91 -12.01 16.03
C GLY A 416 -9.69 -12.81 16.47
N VAL A 417 -8.50 -12.28 16.22
CA VAL A 417 -7.24 -12.85 16.72
C VAL A 417 -7.20 -12.83 18.25
N ALA A 418 -7.53 -11.70 18.88
CA ALA A 418 -7.52 -11.58 20.34
C ALA A 418 -8.55 -12.53 21.00
N SER A 419 -9.75 -12.65 20.41
CA SER A 419 -10.79 -13.56 20.89
C SER A 419 -10.44 -15.03 20.74
N TRP A 420 -9.67 -15.38 19.70
CA TRP A 420 -9.10 -16.72 19.55
C TRP A 420 -8.03 -16.97 20.62
N TRP A 421 -7.08 -16.05 20.76
CA TRP A 421 -5.92 -16.20 21.64
C TRP A 421 -6.29 -16.31 23.12
N HIS A 422 -7.23 -15.48 23.57
CA HIS A 422 -7.68 -15.42 24.97
C HIS A 422 -8.96 -16.23 25.23
N GLU A 423 -9.43 -17.00 24.25
CA GLU A 423 -10.64 -17.84 24.33
C GLU A 423 -11.93 -17.08 24.69
N TRP A 424 -12.02 -15.80 24.33
CA TRP A 424 -13.21 -14.99 24.59
C TRP A 424 -14.43 -15.44 23.78
N ASN A 425 -15.60 -15.28 24.38
CA ASN A 425 -16.91 -15.53 23.77
C ASN A 425 -17.69 -14.23 23.59
N THR A 426 -18.84 -14.31 22.92
CA THR A 426 -19.69 -13.14 22.59
C THR A 426 -20.28 -12.43 23.82
N GLY A 427 -20.15 -12.99 25.02
CA GLY A 427 -20.54 -12.38 26.29
C GLY A 427 -19.43 -11.58 26.98
N ASP A 428 -18.18 -11.68 26.54
CA ASP A 428 -17.02 -11.02 27.16
C ASP A 428 -16.89 -9.57 26.64
N LEU A 429 -17.92 -8.78 26.87
CA LEU A 429 -18.11 -7.48 26.19
C LEU A 429 -17.02 -6.46 26.51
N ASP A 430 -16.53 -6.40 27.75
CA ASP A 430 -15.44 -5.49 28.13
C ASP A 430 -14.16 -5.85 27.38
N GLN A 431 -13.86 -7.15 27.24
CA GLN A 431 -12.70 -7.65 26.52
C GLN A 431 -12.80 -7.35 25.02
N LEU A 432 -13.97 -7.61 24.42
CA LEU A 432 -14.25 -7.32 23.02
C LEU A 432 -14.17 -5.81 22.73
N ALA A 433 -14.63 -4.96 23.65
CA ALA A 433 -14.53 -3.51 23.53
C ALA A 433 -13.07 -3.05 23.64
N GLY A 434 -12.28 -3.61 24.55
CA GLY A 434 -10.83 -3.36 24.61
C GLY A 434 -10.12 -3.75 23.31
N ALA A 435 -10.46 -4.91 22.75
CA ALA A 435 -9.92 -5.38 21.48
C ALA A 435 -10.37 -4.54 20.27
N LEU A 436 -11.59 -3.99 20.30
CA LEU A 436 -12.06 -3.01 19.30
C LEU A 436 -11.15 -1.78 19.30
N ILE A 437 -10.81 -1.24 20.47
CA ILE A 437 -9.89 -0.09 20.58
C ILE A 437 -8.45 -0.47 20.22
N ALA A 438 -8.00 -1.67 20.58
CA ALA A 438 -6.71 -2.19 20.15
C ALA A 438 -6.61 -2.22 18.61
N GLY A 439 -7.63 -2.76 17.93
CA GLY A 439 -7.72 -2.78 16.47
C GLY A 439 -7.75 -1.38 15.86
N HIS A 440 -8.61 -0.50 16.39
CA HIS A 440 -8.72 0.91 16.00
C HIS A 440 -7.39 1.68 16.05
N LEU A 441 -6.56 1.37 17.05
CA LEU A 441 -5.26 2.02 17.22
C LEU A 441 -4.21 1.53 16.21
N ILE A 442 -4.30 0.30 15.72
CA ILE A 442 -3.31 -0.27 14.80
C ILE A 442 -3.74 -0.30 13.33
N GLU A 443 -4.99 0.07 13.04
CA GLU A 443 -5.49 0.23 11.66
C GLU A 443 -4.89 1.49 10.98
N CYS A 444 -5.17 1.66 9.69
CA CYS A 444 -4.71 2.80 8.90
C CYS A 444 -3.17 3.02 8.87
N SER A 445 -2.39 1.95 9.01
CA SER A 445 -0.93 1.93 8.86
C SER A 445 -0.18 2.63 10.01
N THR A 446 0.64 3.65 9.73
CA THR A 446 1.63 4.20 10.66
C THR A 446 1.10 5.34 11.53
N PHE A 447 -0.22 5.51 11.64
CA PHE A 447 -0.80 6.69 12.32
C PHE A 447 -0.44 6.73 13.80
N VAL A 448 -0.63 5.64 14.54
CA VAL A 448 -0.27 5.56 15.96
C VAL A 448 1.23 5.59 16.22
N THR A 449 2.05 5.40 15.17
CA THR A 449 3.52 5.46 15.22
C THR A 449 4.09 6.78 14.66
N GLY A 450 3.25 7.79 14.45
CA GLY A 450 3.67 9.16 14.09
C GLY A 450 3.14 9.68 12.75
N GLY A 451 2.40 8.88 12.00
CA GLY A 451 1.71 9.31 10.78
C GLY A 451 0.58 10.29 11.12
N TYR A 452 0.43 11.38 10.36
CA TYR A 452 -0.57 12.43 10.63
C TYR A 452 -0.47 13.09 12.02
N TYR A 453 0.66 12.93 12.71
CA TYR A 453 0.87 13.46 14.04
C TYR A 453 1.13 14.98 14.00
N SER A 454 0.34 15.78 14.74
CA SER A 454 0.46 17.25 14.77
C SER A 454 1.84 17.75 15.20
N ARG A 455 2.64 16.97 15.94
CA ARG A 455 4.03 17.30 16.31
C ARG A 455 5.08 16.70 15.37
N PHE A 456 4.77 16.57 14.08
CA PHE A 456 5.69 16.05 13.06
C PHE A 456 7.10 16.70 13.09
N LYS A 457 7.20 17.97 13.50
CA LYS A 457 8.50 18.67 13.66
C LYS A 457 9.42 18.00 14.67
N ASP A 458 8.89 17.35 15.69
CA ASP A 458 9.69 16.63 16.67
C ASP A 458 10.26 15.33 16.09
N LEU A 459 9.50 14.62 15.24
CA LEU A 459 10.00 13.50 14.45
C LEU A 459 11.12 13.96 13.50
N MET A 460 10.99 15.14 12.89
CA MET A 460 12.02 15.71 12.04
C MET A 460 13.31 16.02 12.81
N LYS A 461 13.20 16.69 13.97
CA LYS A 461 14.36 17.00 14.83
C LYS A 461 15.11 15.73 15.25
N ARG A 462 14.38 14.64 15.54
CA ARG A 462 14.96 13.34 15.93
C ARG A 462 15.36 12.44 14.75
N LYS A 463 15.12 12.88 13.51
CA LYS A 463 15.33 12.10 12.26
C LYS A 463 14.55 10.77 12.22
N GLN A 464 13.35 10.76 12.81
CA GLN A 464 12.46 9.59 12.88
C GLN A 464 11.31 9.63 11.86
N HIS A 465 11.30 10.58 10.91
CA HIS A 465 10.16 10.84 10.02
C HIS A 465 10.20 10.09 8.68
N VAL A 466 11.25 9.33 8.39
CA VAL A 466 11.47 8.76 7.03
C VAL A 466 10.86 7.37 6.87
N ASN A 467 11.11 6.45 7.82
CA ASN A 467 10.65 5.06 7.75
C ASN A 467 9.80 4.73 8.97
N LEU A 468 8.59 5.27 9.07
CA LEU A 468 7.73 5.04 10.25
C LEU A 468 7.40 3.55 10.36
N GLY A 469 7.66 2.95 11.53
CA GLY A 469 7.37 1.53 11.75
C GLY A 469 5.88 1.22 11.79
N LEU A 470 5.50 0.04 11.34
CA LEU A 470 4.14 -0.46 11.57
C LEU A 470 3.90 -0.67 13.07
N PRO A 471 2.68 -0.40 13.54
CA PRO A 471 2.32 -0.60 14.94
C PRO A 471 2.24 -2.08 15.30
N ILE A 472 2.48 -2.35 16.57
CA ILE A 472 2.26 -3.64 17.22
C ILE A 472 1.38 -3.36 18.44
N VAL A 473 0.38 -4.22 18.66
CA VAL A 473 -0.43 -4.17 19.88
C VAL A 473 -0.29 -5.48 20.63
N GLU A 474 -0.01 -5.37 21.92
CA GLU A 474 0.00 -6.47 22.87
C GLU A 474 -1.32 -6.41 23.65
N VAL A 475 -2.24 -7.33 23.38
CA VAL A 475 -3.57 -7.35 24.00
C VAL A 475 -3.55 -8.31 25.20
N ASP A 476 -3.88 -7.80 26.39
CA ASP A 476 -4.01 -8.60 27.61
C ASP A 476 -5.36 -9.33 27.68
N ALA A 477 -5.45 -10.38 28.51
CA ALA A 477 -6.68 -11.15 28.71
C ALA A 477 -7.87 -10.33 29.24
N SER A 478 -7.61 -9.17 29.86
CA SER A 478 -8.64 -8.22 30.29
C SER A 478 -9.21 -7.37 29.15
N GLY A 479 -8.54 -7.28 28.00
CA GLY A 479 -8.85 -6.35 26.91
C GLY A 479 -8.01 -5.05 26.94
N ASP A 480 -7.32 -4.76 28.05
CA ASP A 480 -6.32 -3.70 28.10
C ASP A 480 -5.17 -4.02 27.11
N CYS A 481 -4.50 -2.99 26.59
CA CYS A 481 -3.46 -3.21 25.58
C CYS A 481 -2.26 -2.28 25.69
N VAL A 482 -1.11 -2.74 25.20
CA VAL A 482 0.10 -1.92 25.04
C VAL A 482 0.39 -1.74 23.57
N ILE A 483 0.43 -0.48 23.14
CA ILE A 483 0.87 -0.11 21.79
C ILE A 483 2.39 0.05 21.78
N THR A 484 3.01 -0.56 20.77
CA THR A 484 4.43 -0.43 20.43
C THR A 484 4.58 -0.41 18.92
N LYS A 485 5.82 -0.48 18.41
CA LYS A 485 6.12 -0.47 16.98
C LYS A 485 7.22 -1.47 16.65
N GLN A 486 7.32 -1.82 15.39
CA GLN A 486 8.41 -2.65 14.88
C GLN A 486 9.79 -2.07 15.25
N LYS A 487 10.69 -2.92 15.74
CA LYS A 487 12.06 -2.55 16.11
C LYS A 487 12.84 -2.06 14.88
N SER A 488 13.87 -1.24 15.10
CA SER A 488 14.78 -0.72 14.05
C SER A 488 14.11 0.12 12.95
N THR A 489 12.90 0.60 13.19
CA THR A 489 12.18 1.53 12.30
C THR A 489 12.17 2.94 12.89
N GLY A 490 11.77 3.92 12.08
CA GLY A 490 11.43 5.28 12.48
C GLY A 490 10.10 5.39 13.21
N GLY A 491 9.60 6.62 13.35
CA GLY A 491 8.38 6.97 14.07
C GLY A 491 8.59 7.13 15.58
N CYS A 492 7.50 7.25 16.31
CA CYS A 492 7.47 7.10 17.77
C CYS A 492 6.09 6.63 18.24
N VAL A 493 6.04 5.95 19.38
CA VAL A 493 4.81 5.62 20.09
C VAL A 493 4.83 6.32 21.45
N ASN A 494 3.97 7.31 21.62
CA ASN A 494 3.79 8.03 22.88
C ASN A 494 2.30 8.29 23.14
N THR A 495 1.98 8.82 24.33
CA THR A 495 0.58 9.08 24.69
C THR A 495 -0.14 9.96 23.67
N GLU A 496 0.56 10.91 23.05
CA GLU A 496 -0.01 11.85 22.09
C GLU A 496 -0.28 11.20 20.72
N THR A 497 0.56 10.28 20.26
CA THR A 497 0.28 9.53 19.01
C THR A 497 -0.88 8.56 19.19
N VAL A 498 -0.99 7.93 20.37
CA VAL A 498 -2.13 7.08 20.74
C VAL A 498 -3.43 7.87 20.82
N ILE A 499 -3.44 9.02 21.52
CA ILE A 499 -4.63 9.88 21.60
C ILE A 499 -5.00 10.43 20.21
N SER A 500 -4.00 10.82 19.40
CA SER A 500 -4.22 11.26 18.03
C SER A 500 -4.95 10.19 17.21
N GLN A 501 -4.49 8.94 17.23
CA GLN A 501 -5.18 7.87 16.50
C GLN A 501 -6.54 7.50 17.11
N LEU A 502 -6.68 7.51 18.43
CA LEU A 502 -7.96 7.28 19.10
C LEU A 502 -9.06 8.24 18.60
N LEU A 503 -8.71 9.51 18.39
CA LEU A 503 -9.66 10.55 17.96
C LEU A 503 -10.02 10.48 16.46
N TYR A 504 -9.35 9.64 15.69
CA TYR A 504 -9.68 9.38 14.29
C TYR A 504 -10.94 8.50 14.21
N GLU A 505 -11.85 8.78 13.28
CA GLU A 505 -12.96 7.87 12.90
C GLU A 505 -14.00 7.47 13.95
N ILE A 506 -14.08 8.20 15.06
CA ILE A 506 -15.14 8.03 16.07
C ILE A 506 -16.29 9.03 15.86
N SER A 507 -17.52 8.61 16.15
CA SER A 507 -18.74 9.42 15.93
C SER A 507 -19.37 9.96 17.23
N GLY A 508 -18.88 9.53 18.39
CA GLY A 508 -19.49 9.86 19.69
C GLY A 508 -18.90 9.03 20.83
N PRO A 509 -19.48 9.11 22.04
CA PRO A 509 -19.02 8.35 23.21
C PRO A 509 -19.16 6.83 23.08
N TYR A 510 -20.05 6.36 22.20
CA TYR A 510 -20.28 4.95 21.91
C TYR A 510 -19.71 4.58 20.54
N TYR A 511 -18.68 3.73 20.51
CA TYR A 511 -18.12 3.21 19.28
C TYR A 511 -18.78 1.87 18.93
N TYR A 512 -19.68 1.91 17.94
CA TYR A 512 -20.44 0.75 17.49
C TYR A 512 -19.62 -0.21 16.62
N ASN A 513 -19.69 -1.50 16.94
CA ASN A 513 -19.17 -2.60 16.14
C ASN A 513 -20.20 -3.76 16.14
N SER A 514 -20.05 -4.69 15.19
CA SER A 514 -20.94 -5.86 15.04
C SER A 514 -20.87 -6.86 16.21
N ASP A 515 -19.74 -6.93 16.93
CA ASP A 515 -19.57 -7.86 18.06
C ASP A 515 -19.80 -7.21 19.44
N ALA A 516 -19.48 -5.92 19.60
CA ALA A 516 -19.63 -5.18 20.85
C ALA A 516 -19.72 -3.66 20.60
N VAL A 517 -20.06 -2.89 21.62
CA VAL A 517 -19.96 -1.42 21.61
C VAL A 517 -18.92 -0.99 22.64
N ALA A 518 -17.94 -0.17 22.25
CA ALA A 518 -16.96 0.38 23.21
C ALA A 518 -17.40 1.75 23.75
N HIS A 519 -17.29 1.94 25.06
CA HIS A 519 -17.52 3.22 25.72
C HIS A 519 -16.19 3.97 25.90
N LEU A 520 -16.09 5.19 25.35
CA LEU A 520 -14.81 5.90 25.23
C LEU A 520 -14.52 6.88 26.37
N GLU A 521 -15.53 7.32 27.13
CA GLU A 521 -15.39 8.45 28.08
C GLU A 521 -14.34 8.22 29.19
N ASN A 522 -14.13 6.96 29.59
CA ASN A 522 -13.22 6.57 30.68
C ASN A 522 -11.86 6.03 30.21
N ILE A 523 -11.54 6.19 28.92
CA ILE A 523 -10.28 5.70 28.37
C ILE A 523 -9.08 6.42 28.98
N LYS A 524 -8.06 5.66 29.34
CA LYS A 524 -6.82 6.13 29.95
C LYS A 524 -5.63 5.70 29.12
N VAL A 525 -4.70 6.63 28.93
CA VAL A 525 -3.47 6.41 28.16
C VAL A 525 -2.27 6.76 29.03
N LYS A 526 -1.34 5.81 29.20
CA LYS A 526 -0.17 5.96 30.09
C LYS A 526 1.11 5.50 29.40
N GLN A 527 2.13 6.37 29.38
CA GLN A 527 3.46 5.98 28.94
C GLN A 527 4.09 4.96 29.91
N LEU A 528 4.55 3.82 29.40
CA LEU A 528 5.27 2.81 30.20
C LEU A 528 6.78 2.91 30.02
N ALA A 529 7.23 3.05 28.77
CA ALA A 529 8.64 3.18 28.38
C ALA A 529 8.73 3.92 27.04
N GLU A 530 9.94 4.12 26.51
CA GLU A 530 10.11 4.60 25.12
C GLU A 530 9.37 3.66 24.16
N ASP A 531 8.59 4.24 23.25
CA ASP A 531 7.76 3.52 22.27
C ASP A 531 6.78 2.49 22.86
N ARG A 532 6.42 2.60 24.15
CA ARG A 532 5.44 1.70 24.80
C ARG A 532 4.39 2.48 25.59
N VAL A 533 3.14 2.35 25.18
CA VAL A 533 2.00 3.08 25.76
C VAL A 533 0.89 2.10 26.13
N LEU A 534 0.47 2.14 27.39
CA LEU A 534 -0.65 1.37 27.92
C LEU A 534 -1.96 2.12 27.68
N VAL A 535 -2.98 1.40 27.24
CA VAL A 535 -4.36 1.86 27.07
C VAL A 535 -5.28 0.99 27.94
N THR A 536 -6.10 1.62 28.78
CA THR A 536 -7.00 0.95 29.73
C THR A 536 -8.31 1.70 29.91
N GLY A 537 -9.28 1.10 30.61
CA GLY A 537 -10.51 1.78 31.05
C GLY A 537 -11.65 1.76 30.03
N ILE A 538 -11.53 0.92 29.01
CA ILE A 538 -12.59 0.65 28.03
C ILE A 538 -13.58 -0.33 28.67
N THR A 539 -14.87 -0.06 28.54
CA THR A 539 -15.96 -0.98 28.93
C THR A 539 -16.86 -1.27 27.74
N GLY A 540 -17.49 -2.43 27.73
CA GLY A 540 -18.28 -2.93 26.62
C GLY A 540 -19.80 -2.93 26.87
N GLY A 541 -20.54 -2.59 25.83
CA GLY A 541 -21.98 -2.78 25.70
C GLY A 541 -22.31 -3.89 24.69
N ALA A 542 -23.54 -4.40 24.74
CA ALA A 542 -24.01 -5.40 23.78
C ALA A 542 -24.04 -4.81 22.36
N PRO A 543 -23.72 -5.59 21.31
CA PRO A 543 -23.74 -5.09 19.94
C PRO A 543 -25.15 -4.67 19.51
N PRO A 544 -25.28 -3.77 18.52
CA PRO A 544 -26.58 -3.47 17.93
C PRO A 544 -27.18 -4.70 17.21
N PRO A 545 -28.52 -4.82 17.10
CA PRO A 545 -29.15 -5.89 16.31
C PRO A 545 -28.88 -5.79 14.81
N THR A 546 -28.31 -4.68 14.36
CA THR A 546 -27.98 -4.36 12.97
C THR A 546 -26.50 -4.09 12.79
N THR A 547 -25.97 -4.28 11.58
CA THR A 547 -24.65 -3.78 11.17
C THR A 547 -24.76 -2.75 10.05
N ARG A 548 -23.69 -1.99 9.84
CA ARG A 548 -23.54 -1.04 8.73
C ARG A 548 -23.57 -1.79 7.40
N LEU A 549 -24.33 -1.24 6.45
CA LEU A 549 -24.45 -1.69 5.07
C LEU A 549 -24.07 -0.54 4.14
N GLY A 550 -23.06 -0.75 3.31
CA GLY A 550 -22.70 0.15 2.22
C GLY A 550 -23.34 -0.30 0.92
N VAL A 551 -24.22 0.51 0.34
CA VAL A 551 -24.85 0.26 -0.95
C VAL A 551 -24.20 1.15 -2.00
N THR A 552 -23.68 0.54 -3.05
CA THR A 552 -22.98 1.22 -4.14
C THR A 552 -23.91 1.42 -5.32
N ALA A 553 -23.85 2.59 -5.97
CA ALA A 553 -24.47 2.83 -7.26
C ALA A 553 -23.53 3.61 -8.21
N HIS A 554 -23.82 3.57 -9.52
CA HIS A 554 -23.09 4.38 -10.49
C HIS A 554 -23.60 5.83 -10.48
N GLY A 555 -22.74 6.78 -10.12
CA GLY A 555 -23.10 8.20 -9.99
C GLY A 555 -23.08 8.98 -11.32
N GLY A 556 -22.33 8.48 -12.30
CA GLY A 556 -22.11 9.16 -13.59
C GLY A 556 -20.63 9.34 -13.86
N TYR A 557 -20.27 10.45 -14.48
CA TYR A 557 -18.90 10.80 -14.85
C TYR A 557 -18.54 12.15 -14.26
N GLN A 558 -17.27 12.30 -13.91
CA GLN A 558 -16.67 13.55 -13.43
C GLN A 558 -15.42 13.89 -14.22
N ALA A 559 -15.09 15.17 -14.26
CA ALA A 559 -13.89 15.70 -14.86
C ALA A 559 -13.47 17.00 -14.18
N GLU A 560 -12.19 17.33 -14.26
CA GLU A 560 -11.66 18.59 -13.76
C GLU A 560 -10.65 19.22 -14.72
N PHE A 561 -10.58 20.55 -14.71
CA PHE A 561 -9.63 21.34 -15.47
C PHE A 561 -8.97 22.35 -14.55
N HIS A 562 -7.65 22.50 -14.66
CA HIS A 562 -6.85 23.36 -13.81
C HIS A 562 -6.19 24.50 -14.59
N PHE A 563 -6.44 25.72 -14.13
CA PHE A 563 -5.64 26.90 -14.43
C PHE A 563 -4.75 27.25 -13.24
N THR A 564 -3.66 27.92 -13.53
CA THR A 564 -2.80 28.57 -12.56
C THR A 564 -2.85 30.07 -12.79
N LEU A 565 -2.96 30.83 -11.70
CA LEU A 565 -3.10 32.29 -11.72
C LEU A 565 -2.00 32.90 -10.88
N CYS A 566 -1.18 33.76 -11.47
CA CYS A 566 -0.06 34.39 -10.79
C CYS A 566 -0.31 35.89 -10.51
N GLY A 567 0.15 36.35 -9.34
CA GLY A 567 0.31 37.76 -9.00
C GLY A 567 -0.88 38.37 -8.26
N LEU A 568 -1.18 39.65 -8.57
CA LEU A 568 -2.20 40.46 -7.91
C LEU A 568 -3.62 40.10 -8.36
N ASP A 569 -4.62 40.61 -7.64
CA ASP A 569 -6.04 40.61 -8.02
C ASP A 569 -6.58 39.21 -8.34
N ILE A 570 -6.12 38.20 -7.59
CA ILE A 570 -6.48 36.80 -7.82
C ILE A 570 -7.99 36.60 -7.76
N GLU A 571 -8.70 37.33 -6.89
CA GLU A 571 -10.14 37.22 -6.74
C GLU A 571 -10.88 37.67 -8.01
N GLU A 572 -10.56 38.87 -8.49
CA GLU A 572 -11.09 39.44 -9.71
C GLU A 572 -10.72 38.59 -10.93
N LYS A 573 -9.49 38.03 -10.93
CA LYS A 573 -9.03 37.10 -11.95
C LYS A 573 -9.87 35.84 -12.01
N THR A 574 -10.13 35.21 -10.87
CA THR A 574 -10.98 34.02 -10.79
C THR A 574 -12.41 34.32 -11.22
N GLN A 575 -12.96 35.47 -10.82
CA GLN A 575 -14.30 35.89 -11.22
C GLN A 575 -14.41 36.08 -12.73
N MET A 576 -13.48 36.81 -13.35
CA MET A 576 -13.48 37.02 -14.80
C MET A 576 -13.33 35.69 -15.57
N MET A 577 -12.49 34.78 -15.09
CA MET A 577 -12.36 33.45 -15.71
C MET A 577 -13.63 32.61 -15.57
N GLU A 578 -14.27 32.62 -14.41
CA GLU A 578 -15.55 31.94 -14.21
C GLU A 578 -16.62 32.48 -15.17
N ASP A 579 -16.75 33.80 -15.26
CA ASP A 579 -17.72 34.47 -16.16
C ASP A 579 -17.49 34.06 -17.62
N GLN A 580 -16.24 34.10 -18.09
CA GLN A 580 -15.88 33.69 -19.46
C GLN A 580 -16.15 32.21 -19.73
N ILE A 581 -15.84 31.33 -18.77
CA ILE A 581 -16.06 29.88 -18.92
C ILE A 581 -17.55 29.58 -18.98
N ARG A 582 -18.35 30.17 -18.09
CA ARG A 582 -19.82 30.02 -18.11
C ARG A 582 -20.40 30.51 -19.43
N ALA A 583 -19.97 31.67 -19.92
CA ALA A 583 -20.41 32.19 -21.21
C ALA A 583 -20.03 31.27 -22.39
N SER A 584 -18.82 30.69 -22.38
CA SER A 584 -18.34 29.74 -23.40
C SER A 584 -19.15 28.44 -23.40
N MET A 585 -19.49 27.91 -22.22
CA MET A 585 -20.31 26.71 -22.07
C MET A 585 -21.76 26.95 -22.52
N GLY A 586 -22.34 28.08 -22.13
CA GLY A 586 -23.75 28.42 -22.36
C GLY A 586 -24.73 27.61 -21.49
N GLU A 587 -25.94 28.12 -21.34
CA GLU A 587 -26.98 27.54 -20.46
C GLU A 587 -27.37 26.10 -20.84
N GLU A 588 -27.38 25.78 -22.15
CA GLU A 588 -27.69 24.43 -22.62
C GLU A 588 -26.69 23.39 -22.07
N MET A 589 -25.39 23.70 -22.09
CA MET A 589 -24.38 22.78 -21.56
C MET A 589 -24.39 22.77 -20.03
N ILE A 590 -24.51 23.93 -19.41
CA ILE A 590 -24.51 24.07 -17.94
C ILE A 590 -25.67 23.28 -17.33
N SER A 591 -26.87 23.34 -17.91
CA SER A 591 -28.04 22.60 -17.43
C SER A 591 -27.92 21.07 -17.50
N ARG A 592 -26.93 20.55 -18.23
CA ARG A 592 -26.64 19.11 -18.30
C ARG A 592 -25.71 18.62 -17.18
N PHE A 593 -24.99 19.53 -16.52
CA PHE A 593 -24.15 19.17 -15.40
C PHE A 593 -25.01 18.98 -14.15
N SER A 594 -24.86 17.83 -13.48
CA SER A 594 -25.39 17.66 -12.12
C SER A 594 -24.59 18.49 -11.12
N MET A 595 -23.35 18.84 -11.45
CA MET A 595 -22.50 19.70 -10.64
C MET A 595 -21.51 20.45 -11.53
N LEU A 596 -21.33 21.76 -11.27
CA LEU A 596 -20.28 22.59 -11.84
C LEU A 596 -19.77 23.53 -10.75
N LYS A 597 -18.50 23.39 -10.37
CA LYS A 597 -17.87 24.18 -9.30
C LYS A 597 -16.58 24.81 -9.79
N PHE A 598 -16.34 26.03 -9.32
CA PHE A 598 -15.13 26.79 -9.56
C PHE A 598 -14.46 27.01 -8.20
N HIS A 599 -13.21 26.59 -8.07
CA HIS A 599 -12.47 26.64 -6.81
C HIS A 599 -11.19 27.43 -6.97
N ARG A 600 -10.96 28.37 -6.05
CA ARG A 600 -9.68 29.04 -5.85
C ARG A 600 -8.91 28.34 -4.73
N HIS A 601 -7.73 27.81 -5.02
CA HIS A 601 -6.88 27.13 -4.06
C HIS A 601 -5.59 27.91 -3.83
N GLY A 602 -5.44 28.42 -2.60
CA GLY A 602 -4.30 29.24 -2.19
C GLY A 602 -4.56 30.75 -2.31
N THR A 603 -3.56 31.54 -1.90
CA THR A 603 -3.51 32.99 -2.02
C THR A 603 -2.08 33.41 -2.37
N CYS A 604 -1.93 34.49 -3.13
CA CYS A 604 -0.63 35.10 -3.38
C CYS A 604 -0.21 35.87 -2.12
N PRO A 605 0.92 35.54 -1.47
CA PRO A 605 1.40 36.29 -0.32
C PRO A 605 1.94 37.65 -0.75
N ASP A 606 2.03 38.58 0.21
CA ASP A 606 2.69 39.86 -0.03
C ASP A 606 4.15 39.66 -0.45
N ASN A 607 4.54 40.26 -1.58
CA ASN A 607 5.89 40.20 -2.15
C ASN A 607 6.46 38.76 -2.22
N PRO A 608 5.90 37.89 -3.08
CA PRO A 608 6.27 36.47 -3.12
C PRO A 608 7.75 36.31 -3.51
N PRO A 609 8.52 35.46 -2.81
CA PRO A 609 9.95 35.30 -3.06
C PRO A 609 10.27 34.62 -4.40
N THR A 610 9.30 33.88 -4.96
CA THR A 610 9.38 33.26 -6.28
C THR A 610 8.02 33.30 -6.96
N GLN A 611 7.99 33.03 -8.27
CA GLN A 611 6.74 32.96 -9.04
C GLN A 611 5.80 31.87 -8.49
N GLU A 612 6.33 30.74 -8.05
CA GLU A 612 5.58 29.61 -7.52
C GLU A 612 4.80 30.00 -6.26
N PHE A 613 5.40 30.78 -5.35
CA PHE A 613 4.68 31.29 -4.18
C PHE A 613 3.58 32.29 -4.54
N GLY A 614 3.76 33.05 -5.63
CA GLY A 614 2.77 34.00 -6.12
C GLY A 614 1.67 33.39 -7.00
N THR A 615 1.67 32.07 -7.18
CA THR A 615 0.75 31.35 -8.08
C THR A 615 -0.27 30.54 -7.28
N VAL A 616 -1.54 30.65 -7.63
CA VAL A 616 -2.65 29.86 -7.07
C VAL A 616 -3.23 28.93 -8.11
N ASP A 617 -3.90 27.87 -7.67
CA ASP A 617 -4.64 26.96 -8.55
C ASP A 617 -6.12 27.39 -8.65
N PHE A 618 -6.65 27.37 -9.87
CA PHE A 618 -8.05 27.61 -10.18
C PHE A 618 -8.63 26.37 -10.87
N ARG A 619 -9.40 25.61 -10.09
CA ARG A 619 -9.95 24.31 -10.48
C ARG A 619 -11.40 24.45 -10.91
N ILE A 620 -11.72 23.94 -12.09
CA ILE A 620 -13.08 23.79 -12.61
C ILE A 620 -13.43 22.31 -12.52
N PHE A 621 -14.43 21.97 -11.71
CA PHE A 621 -14.89 20.60 -11.51
C PHE A 621 -16.31 20.44 -12.03
N ALA A 622 -16.59 19.34 -12.74
CA ALA A 622 -17.92 19.06 -13.26
C ALA A 622 -18.30 17.58 -13.17
N GLN A 623 -19.59 17.33 -12.99
CA GLN A 623 -20.22 15.99 -13.03
C GLN A 623 -21.39 15.97 -14.01
N CYS A 624 -21.54 14.86 -14.72
CA CYS A 624 -22.61 14.63 -15.70
C CYS A 624 -22.89 13.12 -15.86
N SER A 625 -24.12 12.75 -16.17
CA SER A 625 -24.47 11.37 -16.52
C SER A 625 -23.97 10.94 -17.91
N ASP A 626 -23.76 11.88 -18.83
CA ASP A 626 -23.26 11.61 -20.19
C ASP A 626 -21.74 11.78 -20.28
N ALA A 627 -21.01 10.66 -20.39
CA ALA A 627 -19.55 10.66 -20.55
C ALA A 627 -19.06 11.48 -21.76
N LYS A 628 -19.86 11.59 -22.83
CA LYS A 628 -19.43 12.24 -24.09
C LYS A 628 -19.17 13.73 -23.92
N ILE A 629 -19.75 14.35 -22.89
CA ILE A 629 -19.49 15.77 -22.58
C ILE A 629 -18.03 16.00 -22.16
N PHE A 630 -17.37 14.98 -21.62
CA PHE A 630 -15.97 15.01 -21.18
C PHE A 630 -15.01 14.36 -22.19
N ASP A 631 -15.46 14.13 -23.44
CA ASP A 631 -14.56 13.71 -24.50
C ASP A 631 -13.56 14.82 -24.81
N LEU A 632 -12.26 14.51 -24.65
CA LEU A 632 -11.16 15.46 -24.81
C LEU A 632 -11.08 16.06 -26.22
N VAL A 633 -11.52 15.33 -27.25
CA VAL A 633 -11.47 15.78 -28.66
C VAL A 633 -12.77 16.40 -29.14
N SER A 634 -13.83 16.39 -28.33
CA SER A 634 -15.12 16.95 -28.72
C SER A 634 -15.04 18.48 -28.86
N PRO A 635 -15.40 19.05 -30.03
CA PRO A 635 -15.36 20.49 -30.25
C PRO A 635 -16.41 21.25 -29.41
N LYS A 636 -17.38 20.54 -28.83
CA LYS A 636 -18.40 21.09 -27.92
C LYS A 636 -18.29 20.50 -26.51
N GLY A 637 -17.19 19.80 -26.21
CA GLY A 637 -16.96 19.16 -24.92
C GLY A 637 -16.43 20.11 -23.86
N PHE A 638 -16.50 19.68 -22.60
CA PHE A 638 -16.09 20.41 -21.39
C PHE A 638 -14.66 20.97 -21.53
N ASN A 639 -13.71 20.11 -21.91
CA ASN A 639 -12.33 20.48 -22.16
C ASN A 639 -12.20 21.60 -23.19
N ARG A 640 -12.90 21.50 -24.32
CA ARG A 640 -12.81 22.49 -25.40
C ARG A 640 -13.38 23.85 -25.00
N ARG A 641 -14.54 23.87 -24.33
CA ARG A 641 -15.18 25.13 -23.88
C ARG A 641 -14.33 25.91 -22.90
N ILE A 642 -13.60 25.22 -22.04
CA ILE A 642 -12.64 25.84 -21.13
C ILE A 642 -11.39 26.31 -21.89
N LEU A 643 -10.84 25.50 -22.81
CA LEU A 643 -9.66 25.87 -23.58
C LEU A 643 -9.85 27.10 -24.48
N GLU A 644 -11.08 27.37 -24.93
CA GLU A 644 -11.40 28.54 -25.76
C GLU A 644 -11.29 29.87 -24.99
N THR A 645 -11.29 29.86 -23.65
CA THR A 645 -11.17 31.09 -22.85
C THR A 645 -9.74 31.50 -22.58
N VAL A 646 -8.75 30.59 -22.69
CA VAL A 646 -7.37 30.84 -22.25
C VAL A 646 -6.77 32.09 -22.86
N LEU A 647 -6.83 32.25 -24.19
CA LEU A 647 -6.18 33.35 -24.91
C LEU A 647 -6.91 34.70 -24.79
N GLN A 648 -8.11 34.72 -24.23
CA GLN A 648 -8.92 35.93 -23.98
C GLN A 648 -9.06 36.24 -22.48
N SER A 649 -8.42 35.46 -21.63
CA SER A 649 -8.57 35.55 -20.18
C SER A 649 -7.58 36.54 -19.55
N VAL A 650 -7.32 36.37 -18.26
CA VAL A 650 -6.62 37.35 -17.43
C VAL A 650 -5.09 37.30 -17.57
N PRO A 651 -4.38 38.40 -17.26
CA PRO A 651 -2.92 38.37 -17.23
C PRO A 651 -2.40 37.41 -16.15
N GLY A 652 -1.34 36.67 -16.48
CA GLY A 652 -0.71 35.72 -15.55
C GLY A 652 -1.42 34.37 -15.44
N VAL A 653 -2.33 34.05 -16.37
CA VAL A 653 -2.94 32.73 -16.50
C VAL A 653 -2.01 31.74 -17.23
N ALA A 654 -1.95 30.52 -16.72
CA ALA A 654 -1.41 29.37 -17.45
C ALA A 654 -2.28 28.14 -17.19
N ARG A 655 -2.32 27.19 -18.13
CA ARG A 655 -3.07 25.93 -17.97
C ARG A 655 -2.15 24.80 -17.54
N SER A 656 -2.70 23.78 -16.86
CA SER A 656 -1.99 22.52 -16.68
C SER A 656 -1.60 21.91 -18.03
N ASN A 657 -0.41 21.29 -18.09
CA ASN A 657 0.03 20.52 -19.25
C ASN A 657 -0.61 19.13 -19.30
N ASP A 658 -1.17 18.65 -18.19
CA ASP A 658 -1.90 17.39 -18.11
C ASP A 658 -3.40 17.64 -18.20
N THR A 659 -3.99 17.37 -19.36
CA THR A 659 -5.44 17.49 -19.58
C THR A 659 -6.19 16.18 -19.36
N ARG A 660 -5.52 15.10 -18.91
CA ARG A 660 -6.18 13.79 -18.72
C ARG A 660 -7.26 13.84 -17.65
N GLN A 661 -7.15 14.76 -16.69
CA GLN A 661 -8.16 15.00 -15.68
C GLN A 661 -9.48 15.57 -16.25
N ALA A 662 -9.45 16.15 -17.45
CA ALA A 662 -10.65 16.63 -18.13
C ALA A 662 -11.39 15.51 -18.89
N ALA A 663 -10.85 14.28 -18.90
CA ALA A 663 -11.51 13.11 -19.49
C ALA A 663 -12.55 12.53 -18.53
N ALA A 664 -13.57 11.88 -19.08
CA ALA A 664 -14.60 11.21 -18.30
C ALA A 664 -13.99 10.18 -17.32
N LYS A 665 -14.11 10.43 -16.02
CA LYS A 665 -13.82 9.46 -14.96
C LYS A 665 -15.16 9.01 -14.35
N PRO A 666 -15.52 7.72 -14.37
CA PRO A 666 -16.71 7.27 -13.64
C PRO A 666 -16.53 7.51 -12.14
N TYR A 667 -17.62 7.86 -11.47
CA TYR A 667 -17.67 7.98 -10.02
C TYR A 667 -18.87 7.20 -9.48
N PHE A 668 -18.79 6.84 -8.21
CA PHE A 668 -19.77 6.00 -7.55
C PHE A 668 -20.42 6.74 -6.41
N GLU A 669 -21.72 6.52 -6.22
CA GLU A 669 -22.44 7.00 -5.05
C GLU A 669 -22.44 5.89 -4.00
N TYR A 670 -22.39 6.28 -2.73
CA TYR A 670 -22.32 5.37 -1.59
C TYR A 670 -23.41 5.71 -0.58
N PHE A 671 -24.42 4.84 -0.49
CA PHE A 671 -25.53 4.97 0.43
C PHE A 671 -25.29 4.10 1.66
N VAL A 672 -25.14 4.73 2.83
CA VAL A 672 -24.82 4.04 4.08
C VAL A 672 -26.09 3.85 4.90
N THR A 673 -26.48 2.60 5.12
CA THR A 673 -27.67 2.22 5.87
C THR A 673 -27.32 1.13 6.89
N LEU A 674 -28.34 0.59 7.57
CA LEU A 674 -28.23 -0.55 8.48
C LEU A 674 -28.98 -1.75 7.90
N ILE A 675 -28.50 -2.96 8.23
CA ILE A 675 -29.17 -4.22 7.93
C ILE A 675 -29.13 -5.12 9.17
N SER A 676 -30.16 -5.94 9.38
CA SER A 676 -30.21 -6.89 10.50
C SER A 676 -29.01 -7.85 10.46
N GLN A 677 -28.37 -8.10 11.59
CA GLN A 677 -27.33 -9.12 11.67
C GLN A 677 -27.88 -10.54 11.43
N SER A 678 -29.20 -10.74 11.60
CA SER A 678 -29.85 -12.05 11.44
C SER A 678 -30.04 -12.50 9.98
N VAL A 679 -29.89 -11.61 9.01
CA VAL A 679 -30.02 -11.96 7.57
C VAL A 679 -28.68 -12.33 6.93
N ILE A 680 -27.57 -12.11 7.65
CA ILE A 680 -26.21 -12.38 7.18
C ILE A 680 -25.93 -13.88 7.27
N LYS A 681 -25.51 -14.48 6.15
CA LYS A 681 -25.02 -15.87 6.11
C LYS A 681 -23.56 -15.92 6.51
N HIS A 682 -23.28 -15.73 7.80
CA HIS A 682 -21.91 -15.69 8.32
C HIS A 682 -21.35 -17.12 8.40
N ARG A 683 -20.42 -17.46 7.51
CA ARG A 683 -19.84 -18.81 7.42
C ARG A 683 -18.33 -18.78 7.29
N VAL A 684 -17.67 -19.75 7.89
CA VAL A 684 -16.23 -20.00 7.69
C VAL A 684 -16.08 -21.21 6.78
N HIS A 685 -15.30 -21.05 5.72
CA HIS A 685 -14.94 -22.11 4.80
C HIS A 685 -13.47 -22.47 5.03
N CYS A 686 -13.21 -23.67 5.54
CA CYS A 686 -11.86 -24.19 5.70
C CYS A 686 -11.42 -24.84 4.39
N LEU A 687 -10.37 -24.36 3.71
CA LEU A 687 -9.84 -25.01 2.48
C LEU A 687 -8.99 -26.26 2.78
N PHE A 688 -9.22 -26.84 3.96
CA PHE A 688 -8.57 -27.98 4.57
C PHE A 688 -9.64 -28.77 5.35
N ASP A 689 -9.31 -29.97 5.84
CA ASP A 689 -10.25 -30.81 6.60
C ASP A 689 -11.56 -31.07 5.84
N ASP A 690 -11.43 -31.63 4.63
CA ASP A 690 -12.54 -31.97 3.71
C ASP A 690 -13.47 -30.79 3.38
N GLU A 691 -12.90 -29.59 3.25
CA GLU A 691 -13.63 -28.36 2.89
C GLU A 691 -14.76 -28.03 3.88
N LYS A 692 -14.53 -28.28 5.18
CA LYS A 692 -15.51 -28.04 6.24
C LYS A 692 -16.03 -26.59 6.23
N ILE A 693 -17.35 -26.46 6.31
CA ILE A 693 -18.07 -25.18 6.45
C ILE A 693 -18.64 -25.07 7.87
N ILE A 694 -18.48 -23.91 8.50
CA ILE A 694 -18.92 -23.64 9.88
C ILE A 694 -19.84 -22.41 9.86
N ASP A 695 -21.08 -22.59 10.30
CA ASP A 695 -22.03 -21.49 10.48
C ASP A 695 -21.73 -20.73 11.78
N ILE A 696 -21.66 -19.41 11.69
CA ILE A 696 -21.46 -18.52 12.83
C ILE A 696 -22.82 -17.92 13.22
N PRO A 697 -23.31 -18.15 14.45
CA PRO A 697 -24.60 -17.62 14.86
C PRO A 697 -24.55 -16.09 14.98
N SER A 698 -25.65 -15.43 14.61
CA SER A 698 -25.83 -14.01 14.88
C SER A 698 -25.78 -13.74 16.40
N PRO A 699 -25.37 -12.53 16.83
CA PRO A 699 -25.34 -12.18 18.25
C PRO A 699 -26.70 -12.39 18.92
N GLN A 700 -26.72 -13.21 19.98
CA GLN A 700 -27.95 -13.57 20.69
C GLN A 700 -28.41 -12.48 21.67
N LYS A 701 -27.47 -11.70 22.20
CA LYS A 701 -27.73 -10.56 23.08
C LYS A 701 -27.36 -9.29 22.32
N THR A 702 -28.34 -8.47 22.04
CA THR A 702 -28.17 -7.21 21.32
C THR A 702 -28.93 -6.09 22.04
N GLU A 703 -28.52 -4.85 21.82
CA GLU A 703 -29.17 -3.66 22.37
C GLU A 703 -29.48 -2.65 21.25
N PRO A 704 -30.71 -2.10 21.18
CA PRO A 704 -31.01 -1.03 20.23
C PRO A 704 -30.42 0.30 20.71
N TYR A 705 -29.64 0.96 19.85
CA TYR A 705 -29.06 2.26 20.12
C TYR A 705 -29.82 3.38 19.39
N ARG A 706 -29.81 4.58 19.98
CA ARG A 706 -30.38 5.77 19.33
C ARG A 706 -29.47 6.21 18.18
N LYS A 707 -30.09 6.68 17.08
CA LYS A 707 -29.35 7.27 15.94
C LYS A 707 -28.44 8.41 16.41
N GLN A 708 -29.01 9.34 17.19
CA GLN A 708 -28.26 10.45 17.79
C GLN A 708 -27.65 10.02 19.13
N GLN A 709 -26.33 10.08 19.22
CA GLN A 709 -25.60 9.87 20.47
C GLN A 709 -25.67 11.11 21.37
N PRO A 710 -25.40 10.98 22.69
CA PRO A 710 -25.29 12.11 23.59
C PRO A 710 -24.33 13.17 23.06
N SER A 711 -24.82 14.42 23.00
CA SER A 711 -24.06 15.59 22.57
C SER A 711 -24.29 16.70 23.59
N TYR A 712 -23.22 17.25 24.16
CA TYR A 712 -23.31 18.19 25.27
C TYR A 712 -22.18 19.22 25.27
N GLU A 713 -22.50 20.41 25.76
CA GLU A 713 -21.50 21.41 26.17
C GLU A 713 -20.89 21.03 27.51
N THR A 714 -19.73 21.61 27.82
CA THR A 714 -19.01 21.24 29.04
C THR A 714 -19.85 21.45 30.30
N SER A 715 -19.94 20.41 31.15
CA SER A 715 -20.76 20.44 32.36
C SER A 715 -20.15 21.29 33.49
N ASN A 716 -18.86 21.62 33.38
CA ASN A 716 -18.13 22.41 34.37
C ASN A 716 -17.33 23.55 33.71
N PRO A 717 -17.99 24.58 33.12
CA PRO A 717 -17.29 25.64 32.39
C PRO A 717 -16.43 26.51 33.34
N ALA A 718 -15.22 26.86 32.91
CA ALA A 718 -14.34 27.77 33.62
C ALA A 718 -14.53 29.23 33.14
N ALA A 719 -14.32 30.22 34.01
CA ALA A 719 -14.34 31.62 33.58
C ALA A 719 -13.10 31.88 32.69
N LEU A 720 -13.28 32.19 31.39
CA LEU A 720 -12.18 32.30 30.43
C LEU A 720 -11.17 33.41 30.78
N ASP A 721 -11.60 34.45 31.50
CA ASP A 721 -10.75 35.52 32.03
C ASP A 721 -9.83 35.08 33.18
N SER A 722 -10.18 34.00 33.90
CA SER A 722 -9.36 33.43 34.99
C SER A 722 -8.02 32.86 34.53
N PHE A 723 -7.85 32.62 33.22
CA PHE A 723 -6.60 32.13 32.63
C PHE A 723 -5.55 33.24 32.44
N GLY A 724 -5.91 34.50 32.73
CA GLY A 724 -5.05 35.67 32.62
C GLY A 724 -5.14 36.34 31.24
N PRO A 725 -4.22 37.29 30.95
CA PRO A 725 -4.26 38.03 29.69
C PRO A 725 -4.06 37.11 28.48
N THR A 726 -4.83 37.34 27.43
CA THR A 726 -4.78 36.60 26.16
C THR A 726 -3.99 37.36 25.10
N GLN A 727 -3.65 36.67 24.00
CA GLN A 727 -3.26 37.28 22.74
C GLN A 727 -3.78 36.47 21.56
N PRO A 728 -4.08 37.10 20.41
CA PRO A 728 -4.47 36.40 19.20
C PRO A 728 -3.36 35.44 18.73
N ALA A 729 -3.67 34.14 18.63
CA ALA A 729 -2.74 33.12 18.15
C ALA A 729 -3.49 31.89 17.57
N PRO A 730 -2.85 31.09 16.69
CA PRO A 730 -3.43 29.85 16.20
C PRO A 730 -3.75 28.85 17.34
N LEU A 731 -4.92 28.21 17.30
CA LEU A 731 -5.32 27.14 18.24
C LEU A 731 -4.24 26.04 18.34
N GLY A 732 -3.64 25.68 17.20
CA GLY A 732 -2.62 24.64 17.08
C GLY A 732 -1.32 24.92 17.82
N TYR A 733 -1.11 26.13 18.34
CA TYR A 733 0.03 26.44 19.21
C TYR A 733 -0.13 25.90 20.63
N VAL A 734 -1.34 25.49 21.02
CA VAL A 734 -1.62 24.88 22.33
C VAL A 734 -2.20 23.48 22.16
N ALA A 735 -3.23 23.34 21.30
CA ALA A 735 -3.92 22.07 21.10
C ALA A 735 -3.32 21.24 19.96
N LEU A 736 -3.18 19.94 20.20
CA LEU A 736 -2.98 18.93 19.17
C LEU A 736 -4.34 18.46 18.67
N GLY A 737 -4.39 17.79 17.51
CA GLY A 737 -5.65 17.26 17.03
C GLY A 737 -5.52 16.25 15.90
N ARG A 738 -6.62 15.54 15.65
CA ARG A 738 -6.76 14.59 14.56
C ARG A 738 -8.18 14.66 14.01
N SER A 739 -8.31 14.43 12.71
CA SER A 739 -9.59 14.37 12.01
C SER A 739 -9.61 13.28 10.94
N GLY A 740 -10.80 12.84 10.56
CA GLY A 740 -11.01 11.82 9.53
C GLY A 740 -12.45 11.79 9.04
N ASP A 741 -12.70 11.03 7.99
CA ASP A 741 -14.02 10.82 7.43
C ASP A 741 -14.78 9.70 8.15
N LYS A 742 -16.11 9.76 8.08
CA LYS A 742 -16.96 8.60 8.32
C LYS A 742 -18.08 8.64 7.29
N ALA A 743 -17.84 8.04 6.13
CA ALA A 743 -18.64 8.28 4.93
C ALA A 743 -18.67 9.77 4.54
N ALA A 744 -19.85 10.41 4.51
CA ALA A 744 -19.93 11.84 4.19
C ALA A 744 -19.72 12.74 5.43
N ASP A 745 -19.68 12.17 6.63
CA ASP A 745 -19.41 12.91 7.87
C ASP A 745 -17.90 13.10 8.08
N ALA A 746 -17.53 14.07 8.92
CA ALA A 746 -16.15 14.27 9.36
C ALA A 746 -16.07 14.34 10.89
N ASN A 747 -15.10 13.65 11.49
CA ASN A 747 -14.76 13.80 12.91
C ASN A 747 -13.55 14.72 13.10
N VAL A 748 -13.49 15.40 14.24
CA VAL A 748 -12.28 16.13 14.67
C VAL A 748 -12.18 16.16 16.19
N GLY A 749 -11.05 15.71 16.72
CA GLY A 749 -10.71 15.76 18.13
C GLY A 749 -9.55 16.70 18.42
N PHE A 750 -9.65 17.43 19.53
CA PHE A 750 -8.59 18.29 20.07
C PHE A 750 -8.20 17.88 21.47
N PHE A 751 -6.91 17.90 21.79
CA PHE A 751 -6.40 17.55 23.11
C PHE A 751 -5.16 18.35 23.50
N VAL A 752 -4.91 18.41 24.81
CA VAL A 752 -3.76 19.11 25.42
C VAL A 752 -3.00 18.17 26.36
N THR A 753 -1.73 18.47 26.61
CA THR A 753 -0.85 17.59 27.40
C THR A 753 -0.76 17.97 28.88
N ARG A 754 -1.24 19.17 29.25
CA ARG A 754 -1.17 19.70 30.61
C ARG A 754 -2.55 19.86 31.25
N ASP A 755 -2.61 19.61 32.55
CA ASP A 755 -3.86 19.70 33.33
C ASP A 755 -4.42 21.12 33.35
N ASP A 756 -3.58 22.16 33.38
CA ASP A 756 -4.01 23.55 33.46
C ASP A 756 -4.51 24.14 32.13
N GLU A 757 -4.32 23.42 31.02
CA GLU A 757 -4.82 23.75 29.68
C GLU A 757 -6.18 23.08 29.39
N TRP A 758 -6.53 22.00 30.11
CA TRP A 758 -7.75 21.20 29.89
C TRP A 758 -9.03 22.01 30.10
N ASP A 759 -9.14 22.71 31.23
CA ASP A 759 -10.32 23.52 31.55
C ASP A 759 -10.53 24.67 30.55
N TRP A 760 -9.44 25.22 30.02
CA TRP A 760 -9.51 26.22 28.96
C TRP A 760 -10.05 25.60 27.66
N LEU A 761 -9.47 24.48 27.22
CA LEU A 761 -9.83 23.83 25.96
C LEU A 761 -11.31 23.44 25.93
N ARG A 762 -11.79 22.72 26.95
CA ARG A 762 -13.19 22.25 27.01
C ARG A 762 -14.21 23.36 27.16
N THR A 763 -13.81 24.50 27.72
CA THR A 763 -14.69 25.66 27.86
C THR A 763 -14.72 26.52 26.60
N VAL A 764 -13.58 26.72 25.93
CA VAL A 764 -13.51 27.60 24.75
C VAL A 764 -14.08 26.94 23.50
N LEU A 765 -13.88 25.62 23.34
CA LEU A 765 -14.37 24.87 22.18
C LEU A 765 -15.78 24.32 22.44
N THR A 766 -16.77 25.16 22.19
CA THR A 766 -18.19 24.81 22.12
C THR A 766 -18.60 24.46 20.70
N VAL A 767 -19.79 23.87 20.50
CA VAL A 767 -20.34 23.60 19.16
C VAL A 767 -20.43 24.89 18.34
N ASP A 768 -20.91 25.97 18.95
CA ASP A 768 -21.04 27.26 18.25
C ASP A 768 -19.69 27.90 17.94
N LYS A 769 -18.67 27.70 18.78
CA LYS A 769 -17.31 28.16 18.47
C LYS A 769 -16.76 27.42 17.25
N VAL A 770 -16.99 26.10 17.13
CA VAL A 770 -16.54 25.34 15.94
C VAL A 770 -17.23 25.84 14.68
N LYS A 771 -18.54 26.12 14.72
CA LYS A 771 -19.27 26.74 13.59
C LYS A 771 -18.68 28.09 13.19
N GLU A 772 -18.35 28.94 14.17
CA GLU A 772 -17.69 30.22 13.94
C GLU A 772 -16.33 30.05 13.25
N LEU A 773 -15.51 29.09 13.70
CA LEU A 773 -14.17 28.84 13.15
C LEU A 773 -14.19 28.28 11.72
N LEU A 774 -15.16 27.42 11.41
CA LEU A 774 -15.42 26.95 10.03
C LEU A 774 -15.85 28.13 9.14
N GLY A 775 -16.74 28.97 9.65
CA GLY A 775 -17.30 30.08 8.90
C GLY A 775 -18.32 29.65 7.83
N PRO A 776 -18.96 30.61 7.14
CA PRO A 776 -20.08 30.34 6.25
C PRO A 776 -19.72 29.58 4.95
N ALA A 777 -18.43 29.54 4.58
CA ALA A 777 -17.97 28.83 3.39
C ALA A 777 -17.78 27.31 3.62
N ASP A 778 -17.46 26.91 4.85
CA ASP A 778 -17.13 25.51 5.19
C ASP A 778 -18.18 24.84 6.08
N TYR A 779 -18.95 25.59 6.86
CA TYR A 779 -20.09 25.04 7.59
C TYR A 779 -21.24 24.75 6.62
N THR A 780 -21.62 23.47 6.51
CA THR A 780 -22.63 23.00 5.54
C THR A 780 -24.07 23.25 6.00
N GLY A 781 -24.29 23.76 7.21
CA GLY A 781 -25.62 23.99 7.78
C GLY A 781 -26.19 22.77 8.53
N HIS A 782 -25.50 21.62 8.46
CA HIS A 782 -25.87 20.38 9.15
C HIS A 782 -25.37 20.35 10.61
N GLY A 783 -25.85 19.39 11.39
CA GLY A 783 -25.55 19.30 12.82
C GLY A 783 -24.06 19.12 13.14
N ILE A 784 -23.67 19.46 14.38
CA ILE A 784 -22.36 19.12 14.94
C ILE A 784 -22.59 18.55 16.34
N ASP A 785 -22.07 17.35 16.60
CA ASP A 785 -22.10 16.73 17.92
C ASP A 785 -20.79 16.94 18.68
N ARG A 786 -20.87 16.89 20.02
CA ARG A 786 -19.74 17.13 20.92
C ARG A 786 -19.75 16.19 22.13
N PHE A 787 -18.60 15.63 22.49
CA PHE A 787 -18.38 14.92 23.76
C PHE A 787 -16.95 15.07 24.29
N GLU A 788 -16.71 14.65 25.54
CA GLU A 788 -15.43 14.81 26.24
C GLU A 788 -14.83 13.45 26.68
N MET A 789 -13.49 13.35 26.69
CA MET A 789 -12.74 12.24 27.30
C MET A 789 -11.75 12.81 28.33
N PRO A 790 -12.16 12.97 29.60
CA PRO A 790 -11.42 13.75 30.60
C PRO A 790 -10.01 13.22 30.92
N ASP A 791 -9.84 11.90 31.03
CA ASP A 791 -8.57 11.28 31.42
C ASP A 791 -7.46 11.43 30.36
N VAL A 792 -7.84 11.69 29.10
CA VAL A 792 -6.92 12.05 28.00
C VAL A 792 -7.02 13.52 27.57
N LYS A 793 -7.82 14.33 28.29
CA LYS A 793 -7.99 15.77 28.08
C LYS A 793 -8.43 16.13 26.66
N ALA A 794 -9.34 15.36 26.08
CA ALA A 794 -9.80 15.54 24.71
C ALA A 794 -11.25 16.04 24.64
N VAL A 795 -11.51 16.91 23.66
CA VAL A 795 -12.86 17.31 23.21
C VAL A 795 -13.01 16.85 21.77
N HIS A 796 -14.09 16.15 21.47
CA HIS A 796 -14.34 15.57 20.16
C HIS A 796 -15.60 16.15 19.52
N PHE A 797 -15.56 16.38 18.20
CA PHE A 797 -16.66 16.88 17.40
C PHE A 797 -16.95 15.96 16.21
N PHE A 798 -18.24 15.75 15.91
CA PHE A 798 -18.70 15.01 14.74
C PHE A 798 -19.54 15.93 13.86
N LEU A 799 -19.03 16.27 12.68
CA LEU A 799 -19.60 17.21 11.71
C LEU A 799 -20.42 16.41 10.70
N HIS A 800 -21.74 16.55 10.77
CA HIS A 800 -22.65 15.83 9.88
C HIS A 800 -22.58 16.37 8.46
N ASP A 801 -22.54 15.47 7.48
CA ASP A 801 -22.57 15.75 6.04
C ASP A 801 -21.56 16.84 5.60
N HIS A 802 -20.35 16.80 6.16
CA HIS A 802 -19.30 17.79 5.91
C HIS A 802 -18.59 17.59 4.56
N LEU A 803 -18.51 16.34 4.10
CA LEU A 803 -17.75 15.92 2.93
C LEU A 803 -18.61 15.82 1.65
N ASP A 804 -19.75 16.51 1.62
CA ASP A 804 -20.70 16.55 0.49
C ASP A 804 -21.37 15.19 0.26
N ARG A 805 -20.67 14.23 -0.36
CA ARG A 805 -21.16 12.85 -0.56
C ARG A 805 -20.06 11.80 -0.32
N GLY A 806 -19.06 12.18 0.49
CA GLY A 806 -17.92 11.34 0.83
C GLY A 806 -16.90 11.18 -0.29
N TYR A 807 -15.91 10.32 -0.06
CA TYR A 807 -14.71 10.21 -0.90
C TYR A 807 -14.98 10.02 -2.40
N ASN A 808 -16.02 9.26 -2.74
CA ASN A 808 -16.26 8.82 -4.11
C ASN A 808 -16.86 9.90 -5.02
N SER A 809 -17.65 10.83 -4.48
CA SER A 809 -18.50 11.75 -5.25
C SER A 809 -18.42 13.21 -4.83
N THR A 810 -17.55 13.55 -3.87
CA THR A 810 -17.31 14.92 -3.40
C THR A 810 -16.66 15.82 -4.46
N SER A 811 -17.06 17.09 -4.44
CA SER A 811 -16.39 18.14 -5.22
C SER A 811 -15.22 18.82 -4.49
N ARG A 812 -15.02 18.57 -3.20
CA ARG A 812 -13.95 19.21 -2.41
C ARG A 812 -12.60 18.52 -2.60
N LEU A 813 -11.50 19.21 -2.29
CA LEU A 813 -10.16 18.62 -2.28
C LEU A 813 -9.94 17.71 -1.06
N ASP A 814 -10.51 18.07 0.10
CA ASP A 814 -10.49 17.19 1.26
C ASP A 814 -11.63 16.18 1.14
N SER A 815 -11.29 14.98 0.67
CA SER A 815 -12.23 13.88 0.48
C SER A 815 -12.24 12.87 1.62
N LEU A 816 -11.38 13.06 2.63
CA LEU A 816 -11.19 12.15 3.77
C LEU A 816 -11.32 12.85 5.12
N GLY A 817 -11.80 14.10 5.16
CA GLY A 817 -11.87 14.91 6.38
C GLY A 817 -10.52 15.08 7.08
N LYS A 818 -9.39 14.92 6.37
CA LYS A 818 -8.05 14.92 6.99
C LYS A 818 -7.51 16.34 7.18
N ASN A 819 -8.06 17.32 6.45
CA ASN A 819 -7.60 18.71 6.52
C ASN A 819 -8.36 19.51 7.57
N VAL A 820 -9.60 19.14 7.92
CA VAL A 820 -10.46 19.94 8.83
C VAL A 820 -9.79 20.20 10.19
N GLY A 821 -9.07 19.20 10.74
CA GLY A 821 -8.33 19.36 11.99
C GLY A 821 -7.23 20.42 11.90
N GLU A 822 -6.35 20.33 10.89
CA GLU A 822 -5.28 21.31 10.70
C GLU A 822 -5.81 22.70 10.30
N TYR A 823 -6.90 22.75 9.54
CA TYR A 823 -7.58 23.99 9.20
C TYR A 823 -8.08 24.69 10.47
N LEU A 824 -8.82 23.99 11.34
CA LEU A 824 -9.28 24.55 12.61
C LEU A 824 -8.10 24.91 13.54
N ARG A 825 -7.04 24.10 13.60
CA ARG A 825 -5.81 24.43 14.34
C ARG A 825 -5.11 25.68 13.82
N SER A 826 -5.27 26.03 12.55
CA SER A 826 -4.71 27.25 11.97
C SER A 826 -5.49 28.53 12.33
N LYS A 827 -6.75 28.41 12.76
CA LYS A 827 -7.61 29.54 13.11
C LYS A 827 -7.13 30.23 14.39
N TRP A 828 -7.26 31.55 14.40
CA TRP A 828 -6.79 32.38 15.50
C TRP A 828 -7.87 32.53 16.57
N LEU A 829 -7.45 32.39 17.82
CA LEU A 829 -8.27 32.56 19.02
C LEU A 829 -7.54 33.48 20.01
N ASP A 830 -8.26 34.01 20.98
CA ASP A 830 -7.66 34.64 22.15
C ASP A 830 -7.08 33.58 23.08
N VAL A 831 -5.78 33.32 22.96
CA VAL A 831 -5.07 32.28 23.72
C VAL A 831 -4.37 32.90 24.93
N PRO A 832 -4.51 32.33 26.15
CA PRO A 832 -3.80 32.80 27.33
C PRO A 832 -2.28 32.86 27.13
N LYS A 833 -1.67 34.03 27.43
CA LYS A 833 -0.22 34.26 27.22
C LYS A 833 0.65 33.22 27.91
N ARG A 834 0.24 32.81 29.12
CA ARG A 834 0.94 31.80 29.93
C ARG A 834 1.11 30.44 29.23
N PHE A 835 0.23 30.10 28.28
CA PHE A 835 0.36 28.86 27.49
C PHE A 835 1.37 29.03 26.36
N LEU A 836 1.36 30.19 25.69
CA LEU A 836 2.23 30.49 24.56
C LEU A 836 3.70 30.69 24.97
N GLU A 837 3.95 31.19 26.18
CA GLU A 837 5.29 31.36 26.74
C GLU A 837 6.06 30.04 26.92
N ARG A 838 5.36 28.90 26.90
CA ARG A 838 5.94 27.56 27.09
C ARG A 838 6.51 26.95 25.80
N GLY A 839 6.38 27.64 24.66
CA GLY A 839 6.82 27.17 23.35
C GLY A 839 5.71 26.53 22.53
N ARG A 840 6.01 26.29 21.24
CA ARG A 840 5.05 25.78 20.25
C ARG A 840 5.26 24.26 20.04
N PRO A 841 4.17 23.47 19.97
CA PRO A 841 4.22 22.06 19.65
C PRO A 841 4.97 21.72 18.35
#